data_AF-A0A2P6NI36-F1
#
_entry.id   AF-A0A2P6NI36-F1
#
_cell.length_a   1.000
_cell.length_b   1.000
_cell.length_c   1.000
_cell.angle_alpha   90.00
_cell.angle_beta   90.00
_cell.angle_gamma   90.00
#
_symmetry.space_group_name_H-M   'P 1'
#
loop_
_entity.id
_entity.type
_entity.pdbx_description
1 polymer ?
#
loop_
_entity_poly.entity_id
_entity_poly.type
_entity_poly.pdbx_seq_one_letter_code
_entity_poly.pdbx_strand_id
1 'polypeptide(L)'
;MIDDVYTHVHVTKVYWIKIRREQNAASTWREIRSRDDSPLYHLSGFLMLTRLEVTVPDGKVLMDGDTARVSGQFLYEKSVSVEDWITLLEYQKFLLCDLTQQSTLMEPLSRSGTIFLPAYVTDMSLSSIDFNLNISLVDRMKQRYPVIDLIHQTDLIKDETLRMKQLKSMLLGRVIRSDYNDRYNCIKKIFSNIKPTSEFIVRVKKQKVVTNYIHYYKDKYGVDIFHHEQPLLHCGAGPPSDNADSTSGNLLVPELCSVLEMNCGVQTMFQTLHHVWNILQVSLQAGRLEENVLHFKMRQQKTLQEAITLPGSLLFDSNYQRLEFVGDSFLKFMVSERMYRLHPEHDEGKLTESVKSFIRNSFLQKLARATDIHHILDIQHDSAGSDVLEAILGAVLIDHGINQAKSLFEKFVTTYLQRDEGEVTLRGLWNGNSKESTQKQRRDHLMNNCIVDEKFFPLMRDIGVSLKDGRTLDMAFTGGTEHNYERLEFLGDSILGMFVSIYLYEKFPKASEGPLTQTKANLVSNYNLSFCSKNLKLDQLLSTKDGTVIRGLSEKTTANVFESLIAVLYLELGADAAKSFILHYNVSFSEENLHQLQTDWKSGILHIYSHQRIEYKVLGRERMGGDINFHVGLFIDGQMKAEAKATSIRRAEMLASSEVLNHDKKKLPFYMSLYNAPESANE
;
A
#
# COMPACT_ATOMS: atom_id res chain seq x y z
N MET A 1 4.54 -4.02 -25.74
CA MET A 1 5.91 -3.79 -25.26
C MET A 1 6.98 -4.22 -26.29
N ILE A 2 6.71 -4.08 -27.60
CA ILE A 2 7.70 -4.41 -28.66
C ILE A 2 8.24 -3.14 -29.34
N ASP A 3 7.79 -1.94 -28.96
CA ASP A 3 8.13 -0.72 -29.70
C ASP A 3 9.42 0.02 -29.26
N ASP A 4 10.12 -0.44 -28.20
CA ASP A 4 11.42 0.12 -27.76
C ASP A 4 12.63 -0.76 -28.13
N VAL A 5 12.51 -1.62 -29.15
CA VAL A 5 13.49 -2.68 -29.49
C VAL A 5 14.74 -2.19 -30.24
N TYR A 6 14.94 -0.88 -30.43
CA TYR A 6 16.07 -0.35 -31.22
C TYR A 6 17.29 0.14 -30.42
N THR A 7 17.45 -0.29 -29.16
CA THR A 7 18.76 -0.24 -28.49
C THR A 7 19.35 -1.63 -28.42
N HIS A 8 20.51 -1.85 -29.05
CA HIS A 8 21.23 -3.15 -29.06
C HIS A 8 21.61 -3.70 -27.67
N VAL A 9 21.44 -2.90 -26.61
CA VAL A 9 21.82 -3.20 -25.23
C VAL A 9 20.75 -2.70 -24.27
N HIS A 10 20.30 -3.56 -23.35
CA HIS A 10 19.45 -3.19 -22.22
C HIS A 10 20.33 -2.94 -20.99
N VAL A 11 20.35 -1.72 -20.48
CA VAL A 11 20.93 -1.43 -19.17
C VAL A 11 19.92 -1.89 -18.12
N THR A 12 20.36 -2.80 -17.25
CA THR A 12 19.51 -3.43 -16.23
C THR A 12 20.17 -3.30 -14.87
N LYS A 13 19.37 -3.01 -13.85
CA LYS A 13 19.78 -3.02 -12.45
C LYS A 13 19.67 -4.44 -11.94
N VAL A 14 20.77 -4.96 -11.39
CA VAL A 14 20.85 -6.31 -10.86
C VAL A 14 20.75 -6.26 -9.35
N TYR A 15 19.73 -6.93 -8.82
CA TYR A 15 19.49 -7.06 -7.39
C TYR A 15 19.69 -8.51 -6.97
N TRP A 16 20.30 -8.71 -5.81
CA TRP A 16 20.33 -10.00 -5.14
C TRP A 16 19.20 -10.08 -4.13
N ILE A 17 18.34 -11.09 -4.26
CA ILE A 17 17.23 -11.36 -3.36
C ILE A 17 17.54 -12.62 -2.55
N LYS A 18 17.68 -12.44 -1.24
CA LYS A 18 17.98 -13.50 -0.29
C LYS A 18 16.72 -13.94 0.43
N ILE A 19 16.58 -15.25 0.60
CA ILE A 19 15.58 -15.86 1.48
C ILE A 19 16.31 -16.53 2.65
N ARG A 20 15.91 -16.22 3.88
CA ARG A 20 16.40 -16.85 5.12
C ARG A 20 15.22 -17.44 5.90
N ARG A 21 15.19 -18.75 6.12
CA ARG A 21 14.21 -19.40 7.01
C ARG A 21 14.60 -19.17 8.47
N GLU A 22 13.65 -18.76 9.33
CA GLU A 22 13.92 -18.41 10.73
C GLU A 22 14.39 -19.63 11.58
N GLN A 23 13.87 -20.83 11.30
CA GLN A 23 14.21 -22.04 12.06
C GLN A 23 15.36 -22.88 11.46
N ASN A 24 15.82 -22.56 10.25
CA ASN A 24 16.80 -23.38 9.52
C ASN A 24 17.86 -22.51 8.83
N ALA A 25 18.73 -21.91 9.64
CA ALA A 25 19.84 -21.06 9.18
C ALA A 25 20.87 -21.79 8.29
N ALA A 26 20.84 -23.13 8.26
CA ALA A 26 21.84 -23.98 7.60
C ALA A 26 21.40 -24.62 6.29
N SER A 27 20.24 -24.25 5.72
CA SER A 27 19.82 -24.77 4.40
C SER A 27 20.43 -23.95 3.25
N THR A 28 21.76 -23.96 3.15
CA THR A 28 22.46 -23.55 1.92
C THR A 28 22.06 -24.50 0.81
N TRP A 29 21.40 -23.95 -0.20
CA TRP A 29 21.06 -24.68 -1.41
C TRP A 29 22.35 -25.26 -2.00
N ARG A 30 22.33 -26.58 -2.24
CA ARG A 30 23.52 -27.39 -2.53
C ARG A 30 24.30 -26.92 -3.75
N GLU A 31 25.57 -27.33 -3.72
CA GLU A 31 26.60 -27.05 -4.71
C GLU A 31 26.26 -27.54 -6.12
N ILE A 32 26.73 -26.79 -7.12
CA ILE A 32 26.73 -27.16 -8.53
C ILE A 32 28.16 -27.03 -9.04
N ARG A 33 28.68 -28.07 -9.69
CA ARG A 33 29.87 -27.96 -10.52
C ARG A 33 29.44 -27.75 -11.97
N SER A 34 29.97 -26.73 -12.62
CA SER A 34 29.71 -26.50 -14.05
C SER A 34 30.42 -27.52 -14.95
N ARG A 35 31.57 -28.06 -14.53
CA ARG A 35 32.36 -29.17 -15.12
C ARG A 35 33.24 -29.79 -14.03
N ASP A 36 33.84 -30.94 -14.29
CA ASP A 36 34.73 -31.62 -13.35
C ASP A 36 35.91 -30.75 -12.87
N ASP A 37 36.36 -29.80 -13.70
CA ASP A 37 37.42 -28.80 -13.42
C ASP A 37 36.90 -27.36 -13.15
N SER A 38 35.59 -27.16 -13.04
CA SER A 38 35.02 -25.83 -12.73
C SER A 38 34.98 -25.55 -11.24
N PRO A 39 35.01 -24.26 -10.82
CA PRO A 39 34.77 -23.90 -9.44
C PRO A 39 33.41 -24.41 -8.96
N LEU A 40 33.35 -24.70 -7.67
CA LEU A 40 32.14 -25.13 -6.99
C LEU A 40 31.24 -23.91 -6.80
N TYR A 41 30.03 -23.93 -7.34
CA TYR A 41 29.07 -22.86 -7.18
C TYR A 41 28.05 -23.20 -6.10
N HIS A 42 27.78 -22.25 -5.21
CA HIS A 42 26.72 -22.32 -4.21
C HIS A 42 25.52 -21.48 -4.66
N LEU A 43 24.31 -21.96 -4.40
CA LEU A 43 23.09 -21.24 -4.73
C LEU A 43 22.70 -20.32 -3.56
N SER A 44 22.68 -19.01 -3.81
CA SER A 44 22.62 -17.95 -2.77
C SER A 44 21.34 -17.11 -2.81
N GLY A 45 20.30 -17.55 -3.52
CA GLY A 45 19.03 -16.80 -3.68
C GLY A 45 18.74 -16.50 -5.14
N PHE A 46 17.99 -15.43 -5.39
CA PHE A 46 17.67 -14.97 -6.74
C PHE A 46 18.52 -13.78 -7.16
N LEU A 47 18.80 -13.70 -8.45
CA LEU A 47 19.14 -12.46 -9.14
C LEU A 47 17.85 -11.93 -9.78
N MET A 48 17.47 -10.72 -9.41
CA MET A 48 16.38 -9.98 -10.03
C MET A 48 16.99 -8.92 -10.95
N LEU A 49 16.65 -9.00 -12.24
CA LEU A 49 17.01 -8.01 -13.25
C LEU A 49 15.79 -7.18 -13.57
N THR A 50 15.91 -5.86 -13.47
CA THR A 50 14.85 -4.91 -13.83
C THR A 50 15.46 -3.62 -14.37
N ARG A 51 14.71 -2.86 -15.16
CA ARG A 51 15.11 -1.50 -15.56
C ARG A 51 14.80 -0.46 -14.48
N LEU A 52 13.90 -0.81 -13.57
CA LEU A 52 13.41 0.08 -12.54
C LEU A 52 14.42 0.19 -11.39
N GLU A 53 14.52 1.39 -10.83
CA GLU A 53 15.17 1.55 -9.54
C GLU A 53 14.18 1.23 -8.43
N VAL A 54 14.47 0.15 -7.70
CA VAL A 54 13.56 -0.39 -6.69
C VAL A 54 14.29 -0.52 -5.37
N THR A 55 13.65 -0.09 -4.29
CA THR A 55 14.05 -0.47 -2.93
C THR A 55 13.37 -1.77 -2.57
N VAL A 56 14.16 -2.83 -2.37
CA VAL A 56 13.63 -4.13 -1.97
C VAL A 56 13.31 -4.11 -0.46
N PRO A 57 12.04 -4.30 -0.06
CA PRO A 57 11.67 -4.28 1.34
C PRO A 57 12.08 -5.59 2.03
N ASP A 58 12.41 -5.46 3.30
CA ASP A 58 12.53 -6.60 4.20
C ASP A 58 11.13 -7.09 4.55
N GLY A 59 10.78 -8.30 4.10
CA GLY A 59 9.45 -8.89 4.31
C GLY A 59 9.51 -10.26 4.94
N LYS A 60 8.43 -10.67 5.62
CA LYS A 60 8.24 -12.05 6.07
C LYS A 60 7.25 -12.76 5.15
N VAL A 61 7.53 -14.01 4.80
CA VAL A 61 6.60 -14.88 4.11
C VAL A 61 6.44 -16.18 4.86
N LEU A 62 5.21 -16.69 4.92
CA LEU A 62 4.93 -18.05 5.34
C LEU A 62 5.26 -19.02 4.19
N MET A 63 6.12 -20.00 4.45
CA MET A 63 6.61 -20.97 3.49
C MET A 63 6.58 -22.36 4.11
N ASP A 64 5.71 -23.23 3.60
CA ASP A 64 5.56 -24.61 4.10
C ASP A 64 5.27 -24.71 5.63
N GLY A 65 4.64 -23.68 6.22
CA GLY A 65 4.37 -23.59 7.65
C GLY A 65 5.46 -22.90 8.49
N ASP A 66 6.60 -22.55 7.89
CA ASP A 66 7.67 -21.78 8.52
C ASP A 66 7.69 -20.33 8.05
N THR A 67 8.03 -19.38 8.91
CA THR A 67 8.34 -18.01 8.49
C THR A 67 9.74 -17.91 7.89
N ALA A 68 9.81 -17.33 6.70
CA ALA A 68 11.05 -16.94 6.04
C ALA A 68 11.10 -15.42 5.89
N ARG A 69 12.30 -14.87 6.01
CA ARG A 69 12.58 -13.46 5.74
C ARG A 69 13.17 -13.31 4.35
N VAL A 70 12.58 -12.43 3.56
CA VAL A 70 13.07 -11.99 2.26
C VAL A 70 13.73 -10.63 2.44
N SER A 71 14.93 -10.48 1.89
CA SER A 71 15.69 -9.23 1.90
C SER A 71 16.38 -9.07 0.54
N GLY A 72 16.56 -7.85 0.07
CA GLY A 72 17.26 -7.61 -1.19
C GLY A 72 18.36 -6.56 -1.09
N GLN A 73 19.33 -6.67 -1.98
CA GLN A 73 20.45 -5.74 -2.09
C GLN A 73 20.70 -5.41 -3.57
N PHE A 74 20.84 -4.12 -3.88
CA PHE A 74 21.35 -3.70 -5.18
C PHE A 74 22.82 -4.10 -5.32
N LEU A 75 23.18 -4.73 -6.44
CA LEU A 75 24.55 -5.14 -6.71
C LEU A 75 25.25 -4.15 -7.64
N TYR A 76 24.77 -4.04 -8.88
CA TYR A 76 25.39 -3.24 -9.94
C TYR A 76 24.43 -3.10 -11.13
N GLU A 77 24.76 -2.20 -12.05
CA GLU A 77 24.13 -2.12 -13.37
C GLU A 77 24.87 -3.00 -14.37
N LYS A 78 24.11 -3.70 -15.22
CA LYS A 78 24.64 -4.55 -16.29
C LYS A 78 23.96 -4.25 -17.61
N SER A 79 24.79 -4.02 -18.61
CA SER A 79 24.40 -4.01 -20.02
C SER A 79 24.24 -5.44 -20.51
N VAL A 80 23.03 -5.80 -20.96
CA VAL A 80 22.69 -7.13 -21.48
C VAL A 80 22.30 -6.98 -22.95
N SER A 81 22.89 -7.81 -23.82
CA SER A 81 22.53 -7.81 -25.24
C SER A 81 21.09 -8.29 -25.45
N VAL A 82 20.47 -7.97 -26.59
CA VAL A 82 19.11 -8.45 -26.90
C VAL A 82 19.07 -9.98 -26.99
N GLU A 83 20.11 -10.61 -27.53
CA GLU A 83 20.22 -12.08 -27.65
C GLU A 83 20.32 -12.75 -26.27
N ASP A 84 21.17 -12.22 -25.38
CA ASP A 84 21.27 -12.72 -24.01
C ASP A 84 19.96 -12.51 -23.25
N TRP A 85 19.29 -11.37 -23.44
CA TRP A 85 18.00 -11.08 -22.81
C TRP A 85 16.93 -12.09 -23.21
N ILE A 86 16.84 -12.42 -24.50
CA ILE A 86 15.93 -13.46 -25.02
C ILE A 86 16.29 -14.82 -24.40
N THR A 87 17.57 -15.16 -24.35
CA THR A 87 18.05 -16.43 -23.76
C THR A 87 17.67 -16.55 -22.29
N LEU A 88 17.77 -15.46 -21.52
CA LEU A 88 17.38 -15.42 -20.12
C LEU A 88 15.85 -15.47 -19.92
N LEU A 89 15.07 -14.89 -20.84
CA LEU A 89 13.62 -15.04 -20.85
C LEU A 89 13.18 -16.48 -21.13
N GLU A 90 13.86 -17.16 -22.07
CA GLU A 90 13.66 -18.60 -22.30
C GLU A 90 13.97 -19.40 -21.02
N TYR A 91 15.05 -19.05 -20.31
CA TYR A 91 15.40 -19.71 -19.06
C TYR A 91 14.34 -19.51 -17.98
N GLN A 92 13.90 -18.26 -17.75
CA GLN A 92 12.85 -17.96 -16.80
C GLN A 92 11.55 -18.72 -17.14
N LYS A 93 11.18 -18.75 -18.42
CA LYS A 93 10.01 -19.50 -18.88
C LYS A 93 10.12 -20.98 -18.53
N PHE A 94 11.27 -21.60 -18.79
CA PHE A 94 11.53 -22.98 -18.42
C PHE A 94 11.43 -23.21 -16.90
N LEU A 95 12.07 -22.37 -16.08
CA LEU A 95 12.06 -22.48 -14.62
C LEU A 95 10.64 -22.34 -14.02
N LEU A 96 9.82 -21.47 -14.59
CA LEU A 96 8.46 -21.21 -14.11
C LEU A 96 7.45 -22.19 -14.69
N CYS A 97 7.39 -22.36 -16.00
CA CYS A 97 6.35 -23.17 -16.64
C CYS A 97 6.63 -24.66 -16.53
N ASP A 98 7.85 -25.08 -16.87
CA ASP A 98 8.16 -26.50 -17.06
C ASP A 98 8.64 -27.14 -15.75
N LEU A 99 9.53 -26.47 -15.03
CA LEU A 99 10.15 -27.01 -13.82
C LEU A 99 9.27 -26.88 -12.57
N THR A 100 8.54 -25.77 -12.41
CA THR A 100 7.78 -25.49 -11.18
C THR A 100 6.27 -25.33 -11.36
N GLN A 101 5.77 -25.34 -12.60
CA GLN A 101 4.33 -25.21 -12.94
C GLN A 101 3.69 -23.92 -12.43
N GLN A 102 4.46 -22.83 -12.36
CA GLN A 102 4.06 -21.48 -11.94
C GLN A 102 3.83 -20.55 -13.15
N SER A 103 3.11 -21.03 -14.18
CA SER A 103 2.85 -20.28 -15.42
C SER A 103 2.09 -18.96 -15.19
N THR A 104 1.34 -18.84 -14.10
CA THR A 104 0.61 -17.62 -13.71
C THR A 104 1.53 -16.43 -13.40
N LEU A 105 2.80 -16.66 -13.06
CA LEU A 105 3.78 -15.59 -12.81
C LEU A 105 4.36 -14.98 -14.10
N MET A 106 4.19 -15.64 -15.26
CA MET A 106 4.81 -15.17 -16.50
C MET A 106 4.26 -13.82 -16.96
N GLU A 107 2.94 -13.62 -16.89
CA GLU A 107 2.30 -12.38 -17.28
C GLU A 107 2.76 -11.18 -16.41
N PRO A 108 2.67 -11.23 -15.06
CA PRO A 108 3.07 -10.10 -14.23
C PRO A 108 4.57 -9.78 -14.33
N LEU A 109 5.44 -10.79 -14.42
CA LEU A 109 6.89 -10.60 -14.63
C LEU A 109 7.21 -9.96 -15.99
N SER A 110 6.48 -10.36 -17.04
CA SER A 110 6.62 -9.76 -18.36
C SER A 110 6.16 -8.32 -18.35
N ARG A 111 5.03 -8.00 -17.69
CA ARG A 111 4.50 -6.64 -17.52
C ARG A 111 5.46 -5.73 -16.75
N SER A 112 6.17 -6.25 -15.75
CA SER A 112 7.17 -5.48 -14.99
C SER A 112 8.54 -5.44 -15.66
N GLY A 113 8.74 -6.11 -16.79
CA GLY A 113 10.04 -6.23 -17.46
C GLY A 113 11.12 -6.83 -16.57
N THR A 114 10.73 -7.76 -15.68
CA THR A 114 11.61 -8.31 -14.62
C THR A 114 11.96 -9.76 -14.91
N ILE A 115 13.24 -10.11 -14.75
CA ILE A 115 13.73 -11.49 -14.86
C ILE A 115 14.29 -11.95 -13.51
N PHE A 116 13.87 -13.13 -13.06
CA PHE A 116 14.45 -13.84 -11.92
C PHE A 116 15.30 -15.01 -12.39
N LEU A 117 16.54 -15.05 -11.91
CA LEU A 117 17.51 -16.11 -12.19
C LEU A 117 18.09 -16.65 -10.88
N PRO A 118 18.60 -17.89 -10.86
CA PRO A 118 19.42 -18.37 -9.76
C PRO A 118 20.69 -17.51 -9.54
N ALA A 119 20.99 -17.17 -8.28
CA ALA A 119 22.24 -16.51 -7.89
C ALA A 119 23.31 -17.55 -7.52
N TYR A 120 24.31 -17.73 -8.39
CA TYR A 120 25.43 -18.64 -8.17
C TYR A 120 26.67 -17.90 -7.68
N VAL A 121 27.28 -18.35 -6.58
CA VAL A 121 28.50 -17.77 -5.98
C VAL A 121 29.60 -18.81 -5.80
N THR A 122 30.86 -18.47 -6.03
CA THR A 122 31.99 -19.41 -5.87
C THR A 122 32.60 -19.37 -4.47
N ASP A 123 32.70 -18.19 -3.84
CA ASP A 123 33.42 -18.01 -2.57
C ASP A 123 32.49 -17.61 -1.41
N MET A 124 31.20 -17.95 -1.51
CA MET A 124 30.15 -17.50 -0.58
C MET A 124 30.06 -15.97 -0.43
N SER A 125 30.72 -15.21 -1.29
CA SER A 125 30.72 -13.75 -1.38
C SER A 125 29.85 -13.28 -2.53
N LEU A 126 29.11 -12.18 -2.33
CA LEU A 126 28.30 -11.54 -3.37
C LEU A 126 29.14 -10.99 -4.53
N SER A 127 30.42 -10.69 -4.30
CA SER A 127 31.34 -10.28 -5.36
C SER A 127 31.62 -11.38 -6.38
N SER A 128 31.38 -12.65 -6.01
CA SER A 128 31.62 -13.81 -6.85
C SER A 128 30.39 -14.27 -7.65
N ILE A 129 29.34 -13.45 -7.70
CA ILE A 129 28.12 -13.79 -8.44
C ILE A 129 28.44 -13.92 -9.93
N ASP A 130 28.27 -15.11 -10.47
CA ASP A 130 28.49 -15.40 -11.89
C ASP A 130 27.17 -15.32 -12.65
N PHE A 131 26.94 -14.17 -13.28
CA PHE A 131 25.79 -13.96 -14.14
C PHE A 131 25.85 -14.80 -15.42
N ASN A 132 27.04 -14.91 -16.03
CA ASN A 132 27.19 -15.53 -17.35
C ASN A 132 26.99 -17.05 -17.26
N LEU A 133 27.17 -17.64 -16.08
CA LEU A 133 26.82 -19.03 -15.81
C LEU A 133 25.36 -19.32 -16.19
N ASN A 134 24.40 -18.44 -15.89
CA ASN A 134 23.00 -18.63 -16.23
C ASN A 134 22.79 -18.77 -17.75
N ILE A 135 23.42 -17.91 -18.56
CA ILE A 135 23.36 -17.99 -20.03
C ILE A 135 23.92 -19.33 -20.50
N SER A 136 25.11 -19.69 -20.01
CA SER A 136 25.77 -20.94 -20.40
C SER A 136 24.99 -22.20 -19.99
N LEU A 137 24.20 -22.14 -18.90
CA LEU A 137 23.34 -23.23 -18.45
C LEU A 137 22.16 -23.44 -19.39
N VAL A 138 21.62 -22.39 -20.02
CA VAL A 138 20.52 -22.51 -20.98
C VAL A 138 20.92 -23.38 -22.17
N ASP A 139 22.09 -23.10 -22.74
CA ASP A 139 22.62 -23.88 -23.87
C ASP A 139 22.87 -25.33 -23.48
N ARG A 140 23.33 -25.57 -22.25
CA ARG A 140 23.58 -26.93 -21.75
C ARG A 140 22.30 -27.68 -21.39
N MET A 141 21.25 -27.02 -20.91
CA MET A 141 19.96 -27.69 -20.68
C MET A 141 19.28 -28.15 -21.97
N LYS A 142 19.61 -27.54 -23.12
CA LYS A 142 19.18 -28.05 -24.43
C LYS A 142 19.84 -29.41 -24.75
N GLN A 143 20.98 -29.73 -24.13
CA GLN A 143 21.66 -31.02 -24.27
C GLN A 143 21.04 -32.04 -23.31
N ARG A 144 20.58 -33.17 -23.86
CA ARG A 144 19.94 -34.24 -23.08
C ARG A 144 20.93 -35.38 -22.86
N TYR A 145 21.17 -35.71 -21.60
CA TYR A 145 22.03 -36.82 -21.22
C TYR A 145 21.19 -37.94 -20.59
N PRO A 146 21.05 -39.11 -21.25
CA PRO A 146 20.30 -40.24 -20.69
C PRO A 146 20.87 -40.65 -19.33
N VAL A 147 20.00 -40.85 -18.33
CA VAL A 147 20.46 -41.27 -16.99
C VAL A 147 21.13 -42.65 -17.07
N ILE A 148 20.68 -43.51 -17.98
CA ILE A 148 21.20 -44.86 -18.16
C ILE A 148 22.69 -44.87 -18.55
N ASP A 149 23.14 -43.90 -19.34
CA ASP A 149 24.56 -43.80 -19.72
C ASP A 149 25.44 -43.50 -18.51
N LEU A 150 24.95 -42.65 -17.59
CA LEU A 150 25.64 -42.36 -16.33
C LEU A 150 25.68 -43.57 -15.40
N ILE A 151 24.64 -44.41 -15.42
CA ILE A 151 24.65 -45.68 -14.69
C ILE A 151 25.72 -46.60 -15.28
N HIS A 152 25.76 -46.73 -16.61
CA HIS A 152 26.72 -47.59 -17.30
C HIS A 152 28.18 -47.18 -17.08
N GLN A 153 28.47 -45.89 -16.93
CA GLN A 153 29.80 -45.41 -16.54
C GLN A 153 30.29 -45.97 -15.20
N THR A 154 29.36 -46.33 -14.30
CA THR A 154 29.69 -46.92 -12.99
C THR A 154 29.79 -48.45 -13.01
N ASP A 155 29.41 -49.11 -14.11
CA ASP A 155 29.35 -50.57 -14.20
C ASP A 155 30.73 -51.23 -14.10
N LEU A 156 31.79 -50.50 -14.43
CA LEU A 156 33.17 -50.97 -14.31
C LEU A 156 33.65 -51.10 -12.86
N ILE A 157 32.93 -50.52 -11.90
CA ILE A 157 33.28 -50.52 -10.47
C ILE A 157 32.73 -51.80 -9.83
N LYS A 158 33.62 -52.76 -9.52
CA LYS A 158 33.25 -54.05 -8.94
C LYS A 158 32.75 -53.98 -7.50
N ASP A 159 33.23 -53.02 -6.71
CA ASP A 159 32.76 -52.79 -5.34
C ASP A 159 31.41 -52.05 -5.38
N GLU A 160 30.34 -52.74 -5.01
CA GLU A 160 28.98 -52.19 -5.01
C GLU A 160 28.82 -50.97 -4.09
N THR A 161 29.56 -50.93 -2.97
CA THR A 161 29.52 -49.79 -2.03
C THR A 161 30.13 -48.56 -2.69
N LEU A 162 31.28 -48.74 -3.35
CA LEU A 162 31.97 -47.66 -4.06
C LEU A 162 31.17 -47.22 -5.30
N ARG A 163 30.61 -48.17 -6.06
CA ARG A 163 29.74 -47.92 -7.20
C ARG A 163 28.54 -47.08 -6.79
N MET A 164 27.85 -47.46 -5.72
CA MET A 164 26.70 -46.72 -5.21
C MET A 164 27.08 -45.35 -4.65
N LYS A 165 28.27 -45.20 -4.06
CA LYS A 165 28.78 -43.89 -3.62
C LYS A 165 29.01 -42.96 -4.82
N GLN A 166 29.62 -43.46 -5.90
CA GLN A 166 29.86 -42.70 -7.12
C GLN A 166 28.55 -42.36 -7.84
N LEU A 167 27.64 -43.32 -7.98
CA LEU A 167 26.33 -43.10 -8.59
C LEU A 167 25.51 -42.05 -7.82
N LYS A 168 25.51 -42.12 -6.48
CA LYS A 168 24.88 -41.09 -5.63
C LYS A 168 25.55 -39.73 -5.83
N SER A 169 26.88 -39.66 -5.92
CA SER A 169 27.59 -38.40 -6.21
C SER A 169 27.21 -37.81 -7.57
N MET A 170 26.92 -38.65 -8.57
CA MET A 170 26.57 -38.21 -9.92
C MET A 170 25.10 -37.79 -10.03
N LEU A 171 24.16 -38.51 -9.40
CA LEU A 171 22.72 -38.34 -9.66
C LEU A 171 21.93 -37.70 -8.50
N LEU A 172 22.36 -37.87 -7.26
CA LEU A 172 21.55 -37.46 -6.11
C LEU A 172 21.43 -35.93 -6.06
N GLY A 173 20.20 -35.43 -5.98
CA GLY A 173 19.91 -33.99 -5.97
C GLY A 173 19.96 -33.35 -7.36
N ARG A 174 20.08 -34.12 -8.45
CA ARG A 174 19.89 -33.59 -9.82
C ARG A 174 18.43 -33.61 -10.24
N VAL A 175 18.11 -32.70 -11.15
CA VAL A 175 16.82 -32.67 -11.84
C VAL A 175 16.89 -33.57 -13.07
N ILE A 176 15.85 -34.38 -13.25
CA ILE A 176 15.65 -35.23 -14.43
C ILE A 176 14.37 -34.86 -15.14
N ARG A 177 14.34 -35.12 -16.44
CA ARG A 177 13.15 -35.08 -17.29
C ARG A 177 12.74 -36.50 -17.63
N SER A 178 11.46 -36.80 -17.45
CA SER A 178 10.84 -38.03 -17.91
C SER A 178 10.51 -37.91 -19.40
N ASP A 179 11.13 -38.73 -20.24
CA ASP A 179 11.05 -38.56 -21.70
C ASP A 179 9.71 -39.01 -22.30
N TYR A 180 8.92 -39.78 -21.54
CA TYR A 180 7.60 -40.28 -21.95
C TYR A 180 6.43 -39.32 -21.66
N ASN A 181 6.63 -38.27 -20.86
CA ASN A 181 5.58 -37.32 -20.51
C ASN A 181 6.08 -35.88 -20.25
N ASP A 182 7.34 -35.60 -20.54
CA ASP A 182 8.01 -34.31 -20.40
C ASP A 182 7.92 -33.70 -18.98
N ARG A 183 7.83 -34.53 -17.94
CA ARG A 183 7.79 -34.04 -16.55
C ARG A 183 9.17 -33.94 -15.92
N TYR A 184 9.38 -32.89 -15.15
CA TYR A 184 10.63 -32.64 -14.43
C TYR A 184 10.51 -33.08 -12.97
N ASN A 185 11.51 -33.83 -12.50
CA ASN A 185 11.51 -34.45 -11.19
C ASN A 185 12.89 -34.39 -10.55
N CYS A 186 12.91 -34.38 -9.22
CA CYS A 186 14.14 -34.30 -8.45
C CYS A 186 14.56 -35.64 -7.89
N ILE A 187 15.79 -36.08 -8.14
CA ILE A 187 16.29 -37.34 -7.58
C ILE A 187 16.60 -37.16 -6.10
N LYS A 188 15.76 -37.75 -5.23
CA LYS A 188 15.93 -37.68 -3.77
C LYS A 188 16.61 -38.91 -3.19
N LYS A 189 16.40 -40.08 -3.78
CA LYS A 189 17.03 -41.36 -3.41
C LYS A 189 17.19 -42.25 -4.64
N ILE A 190 18.13 -43.19 -4.56
CA ILE A 190 18.37 -44.23 -5.57
C ILE A 190 18.20 -45.58 -4.88
N PHE A 191 17.34 -46.43 -5.41
CA PHE A 191 17.05 -47.76 -4.89
C PHE A 191 17.71 -48.82 -5.76
N SER A 192 18.79 -49.43 -5.26
CA SER A 192 19.49 -50.52 -5.95
C SER A 192 18.75 -51.86 -5.85
N ASN A 193 17.99 -52.05 -4.78
CA ASN A 193 17.23 -53.25 -4.44
C ASN A 193 15.88 -53.37 -5.16
N ILE A 194 15.39 -52.29 -5.77
CA ILE A 194 14.14 -52.29 -6.55
C ILE A 194 14.52 -52.20 -8.03
N LYS A 195 13.98 -53.11 -8.83
CA LYS A 195 14.25 -53.24 -10.27
C LYS A 195 12.97 -53.00 -11.08
N PRO A 196 13.06 -52.73 -12.39
CA PRO A 196 11.90 -52.69 -13.28
C PRO A 196 10.99 -53.93 -13.22
N THR A 197 11.55 -55.10 -12.91
CA THR A 197 10.83 -56.37 -12.74
C THR A 197 10.12 -56.49 -11.40
N SER A 198 10.45 -55.65 -10.41
CA SER A 198 9.85 -55.68 -9.07
C SER A 198 8.36 -55.32 -9.11
N GLU A 199 7.56 -56.08 -8.38
CA GLU A 199 6.11 -55.88 -8.30
C GLU A 199 5.74 -54.72 -7.37
N PHE A 200 4.65 -54.05 -7.71
CA PHE A 200 4.04 -53.01 -6.90
C PHE A 200 2.53 -52.89 -7.17
N ILE A 201 1.83 -52.22 -6.26
CA ILE A 201 0.37 -52.08 -6.33
C ILE A 201 -0.01 -50.75 -6.98
N VAL A 202 -0.77 -50.81 -8.08
CA VAL A 202 -1.41 -49.65 -8.72
C VAL A 202 -2.90 -49.64 -8.40
N ARG A 203 -3.46 -48.46 -8.11
CA ARG A 203 -4.91 -48.29 -8.02
C ARG A 203 -5.48 -47.94 -9.40
N VAL A 204 -6.27 -48.85 -9.98
CA VAL A 204 -7.01 -48.62 -11.23
C VAL A 204 -8.51 -48.71 -10.92
N LYS A 205 -9.27 -47.64 -11.17
CA LYS A 205 -10.73 -47.59 -10.93
C LYS A 205 -11.16 -48.07 -9.53
N LYS A 206 -10.42 -47.68 -8.48
CA LYS A 206 -10.60 -48.10 -7.06
C LYS A 206 -10.26 -49.56 -6.73
N GLN A 207 -9.77 -50.36 -7.69
CA GLN A 207 -9.23 -51.70 -7.44
C GLN A 207 -7.71 -51.66 -7.34
N LYS A 208 -7.13 -52.42 -6.41
CA LYS A 208 -5.69 -52.62 -6.28
C LYS A 208 -5.26 -53.71 -7.25
N VAL A 209 -4.43 -53.37 -8.23
CA VAL A 209 -3.87 -54.30 -9.21
C VAL A 209 -2.36 -54.41 -8.96
N VAL A 210 -1.86 -55.64 -8.84
CA VAL A 210 -0.42 -55.91 -8.76
C VAL A 210 0.14 -55.90 -10.18
N THR A 211 1.20 -55.14 -10.41
CA THR A 211 1.92 -55.06 -11.69
C THR A 211 3.41 -54.84 -11.43
N ASN A 212 4.23 -54.77 -12.47
CA ASN A 212 5.63 -54.33 -12.37
C ASN A 212 5.87 -53.12 -13.29
N TYR A 213 7.05 -52.51 -13.23
CA TYR A 213 7.31 -51.26 -13.96
C TYR A 213 7.31 -51.50 -15.47
N ILE A 214 7.80 -52.65 -15.93
CA ILE A 214 7.80 -53.02 -17.37
C ILE A 214 6.38 -53.01 -17.94
N HIS A 215 5.45 -53.74 -17.31
CA HIS A 215 4.06 -53.80 -17.76
C HIS A 215 3.36 -52.46 -17.56
N TYR A 216 3.57 -51.79 -16.42
CA TYR A 216 2.96 -50.49 -16.14
C TYR A 216 3.32 -49.43 -17.19
N TYR A 217 4.60 -49.29 -17.56
CA TYR A 217 5.02 -48.29 -18.55
C TYR A 217 4.56 -48.66 -19.97
N LYS A 218 4.55 -49.95 -20.32
CA LYS A 218 4.03 -50.44 -21.59
C LYS A 218 2.52 -50.20 -21.72
N ASP A 219 1.74 -50.56 -20.72
CA ASP A 219 0.28 -50.43 -20.74
C ASP A 219 -0.19 -48.98 -20.66
N LYS A 220 0.51 -48.14 -19.88
CA LYS A 220 0.10 -46.75 -19.63
C LYS A 220 0.64 -45.75 -20.65
N TYR A 221 1.88 -45.94 -21.11
CA TYR A 221 2.57 -44.98 -21.97
C TYR A 221 3.02 -45.56 -23.31
N GLY A 222 2.87 -46.88 -23.53
CA GLY A 222 3.31 -47.54 -24.76
C GLY A 222 4.83 -47.63 -24.89
N VAL A 223 5.57 -47.58 -23.77
CA VAL A 223 7.04 -47.55 -23.77
C VAL A 223 7.60 -48.87 -23.27
N ASP A 224 8.52 -49.45 -24.04
CA ASP A 224 9.27 -50.65 -23.66
C ASP A 224 10.53 -50.29 -22.85
N ILE A 225 10.85 -51.11 -21.85
CA ILE A 225 12.05 -50.98 -21.00
C ILE A 225 12.99 -52.12 -21.37
N PHE A 226 14.25 -51.82 -21.70
CA PHE A 226 15.24 -52.81 -22.12
C PHE A 226 16.23 -53.16 -21.01
N HIS A 227 16.50 -52.25 -20.07
CA HIS A 227 17.49 -52.47 -19.01
C HIS A 227 16.81 -52.97 -17.73
N HIS A 228 16.59 -54.27 -17.62
CA HIS A 228 15.76 -54.84 -16.53
C HIS A 228 16.43 -54.87 -15.14
N GLU A 229 17.76 -54.73 -15.09
CA GLU A 229 18.54 -54.76 -13.84
C GLU A 229 18.94 -53.38 -13.29
N GLN A 230 18.50 -52.30 -13.96
CA GLN A 230 18.81 -50.94 -13.53
C GLN A 230 18.19 -50.60 -12.15
N PRO A 231 18.83 -49.75 -11.34
CA PRO A 231 18.21 -49.22 -10.11
C PRO A 231 17.03 -48.32 -10.44
N LEU A 232 16.13 -48.06 -9.48
CA LEU A 232 15.05 -47.07 -9.65
C LEU A 232 15.33 -45.76 -8.89
N LEU A 233 14.81 -44.66 -9.43
CA LEU A 233 15.00 -43.30 -8.90
C LEU A 233 13.77 -42.84 -8.14
N HIS A 234 13.93 -42.37 -6.92
CA HIS A 234 12.81 -41.83 -6.13
C HIS A 234 12.75 -40.32 -6.21
N CYS A 235 11.59 -39.80 -6.60
CA CYS A 235 11.37 -38.38 -6.83
C CYS A 235 10.23 -37.75 -5.99
N GLY A 236 9.48 -38.54 -5.22
CA GLY A 236 8.32 -38.09 -4.45
C GLY A 236 8.61 -37.27 -3.19
N ALA A 237 7.60 -36.64 -2.60
CA ALA A 237 7.68 -35.99 -1.29
C ALA A 237 7.51 -37.02 -0.14
N GLY A 238 8.36 -36.93 0.89
CA GLY A 238 8.31 -37.77 2.10
C GLY A 238 9.27 -38.99 2.09
N PRO A 239 9.61 -39.55 3.27
CA PRO A 239 10.19 -40.88 3.35
C PRO A 239 9.18 -41.91 2.80
N PRO A 240 9.64 -43.01 2.18
CA PRO A 240 8.74 -44.10 1.83
C PRO A 240 8.04 -44.55 3.12
N SER A 241 6.71 -44.62 3.13
CA SER A 241 6.05 -45.28 4.26
C SER A 241 6.47 -46.75 4.23
N ASP A 242 6.90 -47.31 5.35
CA ASP A 242 7.23 -48.75 5.47
C ASP A 242 6.04 -49.67 5.14
N ASN A 243 4.84 -49.10 4.98
CA ASN A 243 3.69 -49.79 4.41
C ASN A 243 3.76 -49.79 2.86
N ALA A 244 3.84 -50.99 2.27
CA ALA A 244 3.82 -51.28 0.83
C ALA A 244 2.56 -50.77 0.07
N ASP A 245 1.65 -50.08 0.75
CA ASP A 245 0.36 -49.64 0.25
C ASP A 245 0.39 -48.24 -0.43
N SER A 246 1.52 -47.52 -0.41
CA SER A 246 1.61 -46.16 -0.97
C SER A 246 2.88 -45.84 -1.82
N THR A 247 3.81 -46.78 -1.96
CA THR A 247 5.17 -46.53 -2.51
C THR A 247 5.28 -46.56 -4.04
N SER A 248 4.20 -46.83 -4.76
CA SER A 248 4.23 -47.16 -6.20
C SER A 248 4.20 -45.97 -7.18
N GLY A 249 3.88 -44.76 -6.72
CA GLY A 249 3.68 -43.61 -7.61
C GLY A 249 4.93 -42.79 -7.92
N ASN A 250 6.01 -42.96 -7.16
CA ASN A 250 7.10 -41.98 -7.07
C ASN A 250 8.48 -42.52 -7.49
N LEU A 251 8.54 -43.74 -8.02
CA LEU A 251 9.76 -44.36 -8.55
C LEU A 251 9.79 -44.29 -10.08
N LEU A 252 10.88 -43.78 -10.63
CA LEU A 252 11.12 -43.59 -12.05
C LEU A 252 12.22 -44.53 -12.54
N VAL A 253 12.09 -44.94 -13.79
CA VAL A 253 13.02 -45.83 -14.49
C VAL A 253 14.10 -44.97 -15.16
N PRO A 254 15.40 -45.11 -14.81
CA PRO A 254 16.48 -44.29 -15.36
C PRO A 254 16.55 -44.24 -16.88
N GLU A 255 16.35 -45.38 -17.56
CA GLU A 255 16.32 -45.49 -19.02
C GLU A 255 15.30 -44.56 -19.69
N LEU A 256 14.22 -44.21 -18.98
CA LEU A 256 13.16 -43.34 -19.48
C LEU A 256 13.36 -41.88 -19.04
N CYS A 257 14.55 -41.55 -18.54
CA CYS A 257 14.86 -40.26 -17.96
C CYS A 257 16.16 -39.68 -18.53
N SER A 258 16.17 -38.36 -18.72
CA SER A 258 17.35 -37.58 -19.08
C SER A 258 17.73 -36.64 -17.94
N VAL A 259 19.02 -36.57 -17.57
CA VAL A 259 19.54 -35.65 -16.57
C VAL A 259 19.69 -34.25 -17.15
N LEU A 260 19.29 -33.25 -16.37
CA LEU A 260 19.62 -31.85 -16.62
C LEU A 260 20.82 -31.45 -15.76
N GLU A 261 21.66 -30.54 -16.26
CA GLU A 261 22.73 -29.91 -15.50
C GLU A 261 22.19 -28.87 -14.50
N MET A 262 21.32 -29.31 -13.60
CA MET A 262 20.65 -28.46 -12.62
C MET A 262 20.43 -29.23 -11.31
N ASN A 263 20.63 -28.53 -10.19
CA ASN A 263 20.39 -29.06 -8.86
C ASN A 263 18.94 -28.80 -8.44
N CYS A 264 18.38 -29.73 -7.68
CA CYS A 264 17.09 -29.64 -7.01
C CYS A 264 16.91 -28.39 -6.15
N GLY A 265 18.01 -27.80 -5.67
CA GLY A 265 17.98 -26.51 -4.99
C GLY A 265 17.35 -25.39 -5.84
N VAL A 266 17.58 -25.39 -7.16
CA VAL A 266 16.97 -24.42 -8.08
C VAL A 266 15.47 -24.62 -8.17
N GLN A 267 15.00 -25.87 -8.36
CA GLN A 267 13.56 -26.16 -8.40
C GLN A 267 12.87 -25.74 -7.10
N THR A 268 13.47 -26.09 -5.96
CA THR A 268 12.89 -25.79 -4.65
C THR A 268 12.89 -24.30 -4.38
N MET A 269 13.94 -23.59 -4.78
CA MET A 269 13.99 -22.13 -4.73
C MET A 269 12.89 -21.51 -5.60
N PHE A 270 12.77 -21.89 -6.87
CA PHE A 270 11.78 -21.29 -7.77
C PHE A 270 10.34 -21.60 -7.38
N GLN A 271 10.06 -22.72 -6.70
CA GLN A 271 8.75 -22.97 -6.09
C GLN A 271 8.36 -21.86 -5.09
N THR A 272 9.34 -21.17 -4.52
CA THR A 272 9.13 -20.06 -3.58
C THR A 272 8.96 -18.70 -4.27
N LEU A 273 9.15 -18.61 -5.59
CA LEU A 273 9.16 -17.33 -6.28
C LEU A 273 7.83 -16.60 -6.17
N HIS A 274 6.69 -17.30 -6.18
CA HIS A 274 5.38 -16.66 -6.00
C HIS A 274 5.28 -15.86 -4.69
N HIS A 275 5.84 -16.39 -3.62
CA HIS A 275 5.91 -15.72 -2.32
C HIS A 275 6.80 -14.47 -2.34
N VAL A 276 7.96 -14.57 -3.00
CA VAL A 276 8.90 -13.46 -3.17
C VAL A 276 8.29 -12.38 -4.07
N TRP A 277 7.64 -12.77 -5.16
CA TRP A 277 6.95 -11.89 -6.09
C TRP A 277 5.91 -11.05 -5.36
N ASN A 278 5.14 -11.67 -4.46
CA ASN A 278 4.12 -10.94 -3.71
C ASN A 278 4.68 -9.80 -2.87
N ILE A 279 5.92 -9.92 -2.36
CA ILE A 279 6.63 -8.83 -1.68
C ILE A 279 7.14 -7.79 -2.67
N LEU A 280 7.77 -8.24 -3.75
CA LEU A 280 8.48 -7.36 -4.67
C LEU A 280 7.55 -6.58 -5.60
N GLN A 281 6.35 -7.09 -5.90
CA GLN A 281 5.41 -6.46 -6.81
C GLN A 281 5.07 -5.03 -6.39
N VAL A 282 4.85 -4.78 -5.10
CA VAL A 282 4.53 -3.44 -4.57
C VAL A 282 5.70 -2.49 -4.80
N SER A 283 6.92 -2.98 -4.66
CA SER A 283 8.13 -2.16 -4.83
C SER A 283 8.38 -1.84 -6.31
N LEU A 284 8.14 -2.82 -7.19
CA LEU A 284 8.20 -2.63 -8.64
C LEU A 284 7.11 -1.66 -9.12
N GLN A 285 5.89 -1.78 -8.60
CA GLN A 285 4.78 -0.87 -8.88
C GLN A 285 5.08 0.55 -8.43
N ALA A 286 5.62 0.73 -7.21
CA ALA A 286 6.07 2.03 -6.72
C ALA A 286 7.13 2.65 -7.65
N GLY A 287 8.14 1.87 -8.06
CA GLY A 287 9.15 2.33 -9.01
C GLY A 287 8.57 2.76 -10.36
N ARG A 288 7.56 2.05 -10.87
CA ARG A 288 6.84 2.43 -12.11
C ARG A 288 6.03 3.70 -11.95
N LEU A 289 5.39 3.91 -10.79
CA LEU A 289 4.68 5.15 -10.49
C LEU A 289 5.65 6.33 -10.49
N GLU A 290 6.82 6.19 -9.86
CA GLU A 290 7.83 7.25 -9.84
C GLU A 290 8.33 7.62 -11.23
N GLU A 291 8.56 6.63 -12.10
CA GLU A 291 9.07 6.86 -13.46
C GLU A 291 8.00 7.43 -14.41
N ASN A 292 6.80 6.84 -14.40
CA ASN A 292 5.79 7.07 -15.44
C ASN A 292 4.70 8.06 -15.04
N VAL A 293 4.44 8.23 -13.74
CA VAL A 293 3.31 9.03 -13.24
C VAL A 293 3.79 10.27 -12.48
N LEU A 294 4.64 10.07 -11.46
CA LEU A 294 5.15 11.13 -10.60
C LEU A 294 6.26 11.94 -11.30
N HIS A 295 7.19 11.25 -11.97
CA HIS A 295 8.44 11.77 -12.53
C HIS A 295 9.37 12.44 -11.51
N PHE A 296 9.32 11.98 -10.27
CA PHE A 296 10.27 12.29 -9.21
C PHE A 296 10.36 11.11 -8.24
N LYS A 297 11.46 11.04 -7.49
CA LYS A 297 11.71 9.99 -6.50
C LYS A 297 11.18 10.40 -5.12
N MET A 298 10.50 9.47 -4.47
CA MET A 298 10.08 9.59 -3.07
C MET A 298 11.32 9.54 -2.16
N ARG A 299 11.40 10.43 -1.17
CA ARG A 299 12.45 10.42 -0.14
C ARG A 299 12.25 9.19 0.76
N GLN A 300 11.00 8.88 1.09
CA GLN A 300 10.60 7.69 1.83
C GLN A 300 9.80 6.73 0.94
N GLN A 301 10.50 5.77 0.32
CA GLN A 301 9.89 4.73 -0.52
C GLN A 301 8.78 3.96 0.18
N LYS A 302 8.92 3.73 1.48
CA LYS A 302 7.92 3.03 2.30
C LYS A 302 6.56 3.73 2.28
N THR A 303 6.53 5.06 2.23
CA THR A 303 5.29 5.85 2.22
C THR A 303 4.50 5.63 0.92
N LEU A 304 5.18 5.56 -0.23
CA LEU A 304 4.53 5.25 -1.50
C LEU A 304 4.09 3.78 -1.57
N GLN A 305 4.89 2.86 -1.02
CA GLN A 305 4.52 1.45 -0.93
C GLN A 305 3.27 1.26 -0.04
N GLU A 306 3.17 1.97 1.08
CA GLU A 306 1.97 2.00 1.93
C GLU A 306 0.75 2.52 1.17
N ALA A 307 0.91 3.61 0.39
CA ALA A 307 -0.17 4.23 -0.39
C ALA A 307 -0.82 3.30 -1.43
N ILE A 308 -0.08 2.30 -1.91
CA ILE A 308 -0.57 1.34 -2.92
C ILE A 308 -0.82 -0.06 -2.34
N THR A 309 -0.69 -0.22 -1.02
CA THR A 309 -0.93 -1.48 -0.33
C THR A 309 -2.39 -1.56 0.12
N LEU A 310 -3.13 -2.55 -0.41
CA LEU A 310 -4.52 -2.81 -0.07
C LEU A 310 -4.70 -3.36 1.37
N PRO A 311 -5.86 -3.10 2.01
CA PRO A 311 -6.19 -3.65 3.33
C PRO A 311 -6.21 -5.19 3.29
N GLY A 312 -5.63 -5.82 4.31
CA GLY A 312 -5.55 -7.29 4.41
C GLY A 312 -4.30 -7.91 3.78
N SER A 313 -3.44 -7.11 3.14
CA SER A 313 -2.09 -7.55 2.77
C SER A 313 -1.26 -7.85 4.01
N LEU A 314 -0.61 -9.03 4.04
CA LEU A 314 0.33 -9.42 5.11
C LEU A 314 1.74 -8.82 4.91
N LEU A 315 1.94 -8.03 3.86
CA LEU A 315 3.24 -7.54 3.43
C LEU A 315 3.76 -6.38 4.28
N PHE A 316 2.85 -5.52 4.76
CA PHE A 316 3.18 -4.31 5.48
C PHE A 316 2.32 -4.19 6.74
N ASP A 317 2.87 -3.59 7.79
CA ASP A 317 2.16 -3.29 9.05
C ASP A 317 1.07 -2.21 8.86
N SER A 318 1.09 -1.50 7.73
CA SER A 318 0.21 -0.40 7.37
C SER A 318 -0.32 -0.55 5.93
N ASN A 319 -1.45 0.10 5.65
CA ASN A 319 -2.12 0.09 4.36
C ASN A 319 -2.45 1.54 3.93
N TYR A 320 -3.03 1.71 2.74
CA TYR A 320 -3.28 3.03 2.17
C TYR A 320 -4.22 3.94 2.98
N GLN A 321 -5.06 3.40 3.89
CA GLN A 321 -6.20 4.11 4.49
C GLN A 321 -5.79 5.36 5.29
N ARG A 322 -4.63 5.34 5.94
CA ARG A 322 -4.13 6.50 6.69
C ARG A 322 -3.68 7.63 5.75
N LEU A 323 -3.11 7.27 4.60
CA LEU A 323 -2.67 8.21 3.59
C LEU A 323 -3.85 8.73 2.77
N GLU A 324 -4.87 7.90 2.53
CA GLU A 324 -6.17 8.31 1.97
C GLU A 324 -6.83 9.38 2.84
N PHE A 325 -6.91 9.17 4.16
CA PHE A 325 -7.45 10.16 5.10
C PHE A 325 -6.77 11.55 4.98
N VAL A 326 -5.45 11.57 4.82
CA VAL A 326 -4.69 12.81 4.58
C VAL A 326 -4.97 13.35 3.17
N GLY A 327 -4.98 12.46 2.18
CA GLY A 327 -5.21 12.76 0.76
C GLY A 327 -6.57 13.39 0.47
N ASP A 328 -7.66 12.86 1.02
CA ASP A 328 -9.03 13.40 0.91
C ASP A 328 -9.07 14.86 1.40
N SER A 329 -8.49 15.09 2.58
CA SER A 329 -8.42 16.42 3.19
C SER A 329 -7.62 17.40 2.35
N PHE A 330 -6.51 16.93 1.77
CA PHE A 330 -5.65 17.71 0.88
C PHE A 330 -6.34 18.03 -0.44
N LEU A 331 -7.03 17.07 -1.04
CA LEU A 331 -7.80 17.25 -2.27
C LEU A 331 -8.87 18.33 -2.10
N LYS A 332 -9.65 18.26 -1.01
CA LYS A 332 -10.64 19.28 -0.68
C LYS A 332 -9.99 20.67 -0.59
N PHE A 333 -8.90 20.80 0.16
CA PHE A 333 -8.15 22.06 0.28
C PHE A 333 -7.69 22.61 -1.06
N MET A 334 -6.99 21.80 -1.85
CA MET A 334 -6.35 22.28 -3.08
C MET A 334 -7.39 22.66 -4.15
N VAL A 335 -8.48 21.90 -4.28
CA VAL A 335 -9.57 22.27 -5.19
C VAL A 335 -10.29 23.53 -4.66
N SER A 336 -10.56 23.63 -3.35
CA SER A 336 -11.15 24.83 -2.74
C SER A 336 -10.30 26.08 -2.97
N GLU A 337 -8.98 25.99 -2.75
CA GLU A 337 -8.04 27.09 -2.97
C GLU A 337 -8.05 27.55 -4.44
N ARG A 338 -8.05 26.60 -5.38
CA ARG A 338 -8.04 26.91 -6.81
C ARG A 338 -9.37 27.54 -7.25
N MET A 339 -10.51 26.99 -6.82
CA MET A 339 -11.83 27.55 -7.13
C MET A 339 -12.02 28.94 -6.53
N TYR A 340 -11.56 29.14 -5.29
CA TYR A 340 -11.59 30.44 -4.61
C TYR A 340 -10.80 31.51 -5.38
N ARG A 341 -9.61 31.16 -5.91
CA ARG A 341 -8.76 32.09 -6.67
C ARG A 341 -9.28 32.37 -8.07
N LEU A 342 -9.78 31.36 -8.78
CA LEU A 342 -10.19 31.50 -10.19
C LEU A 342 -11.57 32.14 -10.38
N HIS A 343 -12.45 32.02 -9.39
CA HIS A 343 -13.84 32.50 -9.48
C HIS A 343 -14.16 33.49 -8.34
N PRO A 344 -13.62 34.73 -8.38
CA PRO A 344 -13.86 35.74 -7.35
C PRO A 344 -15.33 36.16 -7.22
N GLU A 345 -16.14 35.95 -8.25
CA GLU A 345 -17.56 36.26 -8.31
C GLU A 345 -18.48 35.15 -7.77
N HIS A 346 -17.95 33.96 -7.50
CA HIS A 346 -18.74 32.84 -6.97
C HIS A 346 -18.94 32.98 -5.46
N ASP A 347 -20.18 32.82 -5.02
CA ASP A 347 -20.55 32.63 -3.62
C ASP A 347 -20.12 31.25 -3.09
N GLU A 348 -20.23 31.05 -1.77
CA GLU A 348 -19.87 29.79 -1.10
C GLU A 348 -20.60 28.59 -1.71
N GLY A 349 -21.90 28.69 -1.99
CA GLY A 349 -22.69 27.60 -2.56
C GLY A 349 -22.16 27.12 -3.91
N LYS A 350 -21.87 28.05 -4.84
CA LYS A 350 -21.28 27.73 -6.15
C LYS A 350 -19.87 27.17 -6.04
N LEU A 351 -19.05 27.69 -5.12
CA LEU A 351 -17.71 27.16 -4.86
C LEU A 351 -17.80 25.72 -4.34
N THR A 352 -18.68 25.45 -3.39
CA THR A 352 -18.93 24.12 -2.84
C THR A 352 -19.42 23.14 -3.91
N GLU A 353 -20.32 23.55 -4.81
CA GLU A 353 -20.76 22.72 -5.94
C GLU A 353 -19.62 22.42 -6.92
N SER A 354 -18.80 23.44 -7.21
CA SER A 354 -17.62 23.30 -8.07
C SER A 354 -16.62 22.33 -7.45
N VAL A 355 -16.28 22.45 -6.16
CA VAL A 355 -15.39 21.51 -5.47
C VAL A 355 -15.93 20.08 -5.54
N LYS A 356 -17.21 19.89 -5.21
CA LYS A 356 -17.88 18.57 -5.31
C LYS A 356 -17.75 17.96 -6.69
N SER A 357 -17.64 18.74 -7.77
CA SER A 357 -17.43 18.20 -9.12
C SER A 357 -16.07 17.55 -9.34
N PHE A 358 -15.01 18.03 -8.66
CA PHE A 358 -13.65 17.52 -8.80
C PHE A 358 -13.26 16.48 -7.73
N ILE A 359 -13.96 16.42 -6.58
CA ILE A 359 -13.68 15.43 -5.52
C ILE A 359 -14.60 14.20 -5.56
N ARG A 360 -15.55 14.15 -6.51
CA ARG A 360 -16.43 12.98 -6.68
C ARG A 360 -15.60 11.75 -7.07
N ASN A 361 -15.84 10.60 -6.44
CA ASN A 361 -15.12 9.35 -6.73
C ASN A 361 -15.15 8.98 -8.22
N SER A 362 -16.25 9.24 -8.93
CA SER A 362 -16.35 9.00 -10.37
C SER A 362 -15.38 9.86 -11.20
N PHE A 363 -15.07 11.08 -10.78
CA PHE A 363 -14.07 11.92 -11.42
C PHE A 363 -12.65 11.45 -11.07
N LEU A 364 -12.39 11.14 -9.79
CA LEU A 364 -11.10 10.63 -9.34
C LEU A 364 -10.73 9.30 -10.03
N GLN A 365 -11.70 8.43 -10.28
CA GLN A 365 -11.52 7.20 -11.06
C GLN A 365 -11.14 7.50 -12.53
N LYS A 366 -11.77 8.48 -13.15
CA LYS A 366 -11.39 8.92 -14.51
C LYS A 366 -9.98 9.49 -14.54
N LEU A 367 -9.59 10.26 -13.51
CA LEU A 367 -8.21 10.73 -13.37
C LEU A 367 -7.23 9.56 -13.24
N ALA A 368 -7.49 8.61 -12.34
CA ALA A 368 -6.63 7.46 -12.10
C ALA A 368 -6.46 6.56 -13.35
N ARG A 369 -7.49 6.47 -14.20
CA ARG A 369 -7.39 5.82 -15.52
C ARG A 369 -6.60 6.65 -16.52
N ALA A 370 -6.76 7.97 -16.50
CA ALA A 370 -6.06 8.86 -17.41
C ALA A 370 -4.56 8.98 -17.12
N THR A 371 -4.13 8.70 -15.89
CA THR A 371 -2.74 8.78 -15.43
C THR A 371 -2.04 7.41 -15.36
N ASP A 372 -2.62 6.37 -15.98
CA ASP A 372 -2.11 4.98 -16.00
C ASP A 372 -1.95 4.29 -14.63
N ILE A 373 -2.44 4.90 -13.54
CA ILE A 373 -2.39 4.32 -12.18
C ILE A 373 -3.13 2.98 -12.13
N HIS A 374 -4.32 2.91 -12.74
CA HIS A 374 -5.10 1.65 -12.81
C HIS A 374 -4.32 0.51 -13.46
N HIS A 375 -3.57 0.81 -14.53
CA HIS A 375 -2.82 -0.19 -15.28
C HIS A 375 -1.54 -0.60 -14.54
N ILE A 376 -0.86 0.34 -13.85
CA ILE A 376 0.34 0.03 -13.08
C ILE A 376 0.01 -0.86 -11.87
N LEU A 377 -1.12 -0.60 -11.22
CA LEU A 377 -1.52 -1.27 -9.98
C LEU A 377 -2.41 -2.51 -10.18
N ASP A 378 -2.69 -2.89 -11.42
CA ASP A 378 -3.58 -4.02 -11.78
C ASP A 378 -4.94 -3.95 -11.04
N ILE A 379 -5.49 -2.74 -10.88
CA ILE A 379 -6.74 -2.51 -10.13
C ILE A 379 -7.92 -3.08 -10.94
N GLN A 380 -8.47 -4.20 -10.46
CA GLN A 380 -9.62 -4.86 -11.09
C GLN A 380 -10.96 -4.20 -10.76
N HIS A 381 -11.05 -3.49 -9.63
CA HIS A 381 -12.28 -2.84 -9.16
C HIS A 381 -12.15 -1.33 -9.18
N ASP A 382 -13.08 -0.66 -9.87
CA ASP A 382 -13.04 0.79 -10.07
C ASP A 382 -13.06 1.60 -8.78
N SER A 383 -13.73 1.12 -7.73
CA SER A 383 -13.80 1.82 -6.45
C SER A 383 -12.44 2.01 -5.79
N ALA A 384 -11.50 1.07 -5.96
CA ALA A 384 -10.18 1.18 -5.34
C ALA A 384 -9.31 2.25 -6.03
N GLY A 385 -9.60 2.62 -7.28
CA GLY A 385 -8.81 3.59 -8.03
C GLY A 385 -8.89 5.01 -7.50
N SER A 386 -10.05 5.42 -6.95
CA SER A 386 -10.18 6.71 -6.28
C SER A 386 -9.33 6.74 -5.01
N ASP A 387 -9.54 5.78 -4.13
CA ASP A 387 -8.96 5.79 -2.77
C ASP A 387 -7.43 5.72 -2.84
N VAL A 388 -6.89 4.94 -3.78
CA VAL A 388 -5.43 4.87 -4.02
C VAL A 388 -4.89 6.18 -4.61
N LEU A 389 -5.63 6.88 -5.47
CA LEU A 389 -5.21 8.20 -5.97
C LEU A 389 -5.11 9.21 -4.82
N GLU A 390 -6.07 9.20 -3.90
CA GLU A 390 -6.04 10.04 -2.70
C GLU A 390 -4.85 9.68 -1.82
N ALA A 391 -4.62 8.38 -1.59
CA ALA A 391 -3.48 7.91 -0.83
C ALA A 391 -2.12 8.28 -1.45
N ILE A 392 -1.98 8.22 -2.78
CA ILE A 392 -0.76 8.67 -3.49
C ILE A 392 -0.53 10.17 -3.27
N LEU A 393 -1.58 10.99 -3.38
CA LEU A 393 -1.47 12.43 -3.13
C LEU A 393 -1.12 12.72 -1.66
N GLY A 394 -1.72 11.97 -0.72
CA GLY A 394 -1.37 12.00 0.69
C GLY A 394 0.09 11.64 0.94
N ALA A 395 0.60 10.59 0.28
CA ALA A 395 2.01 10.20 0.37
C ALA A 395 2.96 11.30 -0.13
N VAL A 396 2.65 11.88 -1.29
CA VAL A 396 3.44 12.99 -1.85
C VAL A 396 3.39 14.22 -0.95
N LEU A 397 2.23 14.52 -0.35
CA LEU A 397 2.08 15.62 0.60
C LEU A 397 2.97 15.45 1.82
N ILE A 398 2.97 14.27 2.44
CA ILE A 398 3.79 13.99 3.63
C ILE A 398 5.28 14.01 3.30
N ASP A 399 5.67 13.50 2.13
CA ASP A 399 7.09 13.32 1.78
C ASP A 399 7.74 14.57 1.15
N HIS A 400 6.99 15.30 0.31
CA HIS A 400 7.47 16.43 -0.50
C HIS A 400 6.78 17.77 -0.19
N GLY A 401 5.68 17.78 0.56
CA GLY A 401 4.95 18.99 0.95
C GLY A 401 3.89 19.45 -0.06
N ILE A 402 3.16 20.50 0.34
CA ILE A 402 1.96 21.01 -0.33
C ILE A 402 2.21 21.37 -1.80
N ASN A 403 3.31 22.05 -2.10
CA ASN A 403 3.59 22.56 -3.45
C ASN A 403 3.78 21.44 -4.47
N GLN A 404 4.49 20.37 -4.09
CA GLN A 404 4.74 19.24 -4.98
C GLN A 404 3.46 18.45 -5.23
N ALA A 405 2.69 18.16 -4.17
CA ALA A 405 1.42 17.46 -4.27
C ALA A 405 0.40 18.24 -5.12
N LYS A 406 0.36 19.57 -4.97
CA LYS A 406 -0.48 20.45 -5.78
C LYS A 406 -0.10 20.43 -7.25
N SER A 407 1.18 20.59 -7.57
CA SER A 407 1.70 20.53 -8.94
C SER A 407 1.34 19.19 -9.61
N LEU A 408 1.48 18.08 -8.87
CA LEU A 408 1.16 16.74 -9.36
C LEU A 408 -0.33 16.60 -9.71
N PHE A 409 -1.23 17.02 -8.82
CA PHE A 409 -2.66 16.94 -9.11
C PHE A 409 -3.09 17.87 -10.24
N GLU A 410 -2.54 19.09 -10.29
CA GLU A 410 -2.80 20.02 -11.41
C GLU A 410 -2.39 19.39 -12.75
N LYS A 411 -1.26 18.68 -12.79
CA LYS A 411 -0.84 17.91 -13.96
C LYS A 411 -1.84 16.79 -14.29
N PHE A 412 -2.32 16.03 -13.31
CA PHE A 412 -3.30 14.97 -13.54
C PHE A 412 -4.60 15.51 -14.14
N VAL A 413 -5.16 16.56 -13.53
CA VAL A 413 -6.39 17.19 -14.02
C VAL A 413 -6.22 17.77 -15.41
N THR A 414 -5.11 18.47 -15.65
CA THR A 414 -4.81 19.05 -16.98
C THR A 414 -4.67 17.95 -18.04
N THR A 415 -3.98 16.85 -17.71
CA THR A 415 -3.81 15.70 -18.62
C THR A 415 -5.16 15.07 -18.97
N TYR A 416 -6.04 14.85 -18.00
CA TYR A 416 -7.38 14.32 -18.24
C TYR A 416 -8.24 15.29 -19.07
N LEU A 417 -8.27 16.56 -18.68
CA LEU A 417 -9.09 17.57 -19.32
C LEU A 417 -8.65 17.87 -20.75
N GLN A 418 -7.40 17.62 -21.15
CA GLN A 418 -6.93 17.79 -22.53
C GLN A 418 -7.34 16.65 -23.46
N ARG A 419 -7.71 15.47 -22.93
CA ARG A 419 -8.22 14.35 -23.75
C ARG A 419 -9.61 14.66 -24.31
N ASP A 420 -10.00 13.96 -25.37
CA ASP A 420 -11.32 14.09 -26.01
C ASP A 420 -12.48 13.74 -25.05
N GLU A 421 -12.22 12.89 -24.07
CA GLU A 421 -13.15 12.48 -23.01
C GLU A 421 -13.27 13.50 -21.85
N GLY A 422 -12.51 14.60 -21.90
CA GLY A 422 -12.52 15.63 -20.87
C GLY A 422 -13.83 16.42 -20.84
N GLU A 423 -14.46 16.51 -19.67
CA GLU A 423 -15.73 17.23 -19.52
C GLU A 423 -15.54 18.74 -19.76
N VAL A 424 -16.17 19.27 -20.81
CA VAL A 424 -16.06 20.68 -21.24
C VAL A 424 -16.38 21.65 -20.11
N THR A 425 -17.39 21.34 -19.29
CA THR A 425 -17.78 22.14 -18.13
C THR A 425 -16.67 22.21 -17.08
N LEU A 426 -16.05 21.07 -16.76
CA LEU A 426 -14.93 21.02 -15.81
C LEU A 426 -13.69 21.73 -16.37
N ARG A 427 -13.45 21.63 -17.68
CA ARG A 427 -12.39 22.37 -18.36
C ARG A 427 -12.53 23.89 -18.19
N GLY A 428 -13.75 24.42 -18.34
CA GLY A 428 -14.03 25.83 -18.10
C GLY A 428 -13.80 26.25 -16.63
N LEU A 429 -14.27 25.43 -15.69
CA LEU A 429 -14.09 25.70 -14.25
C LEU A 429 -12.62 25.66 -13.82
N TRP A 430 -11.83 24.72 -14.34
CA TRP A 430 -10.44 24.49 -13.91
C TRP A 430 -9.44 25.50 -14.49
N ASN A 431 -9.68 25.94 -15.73
CA ASN A 431 -8.83 26.92 -16.42
C ASN A 431 -9.18 28.36 -16.03
N GLY A 432 -10.41 28.58 -15.55
CA GLY A 432 -10.95 29.91 -15.29
C GLY A 432 -11.16 30.71 -16.58
N ASN A 433 -11.88 31.82 -16.47
CA ASN A 433 -11.89 32.80 -17.54
C ASN A 433 -10.55 33.55 -17.51
N SER A 434 -9.78 33.51 -18.61
CA SER A 434 -8.47 34.13 -18.79
C SER A 434 -8.48 35.67 -18.71
N LYS A 435 -8.95 36.23 -17.60
CA LYS A 435 -8.92 37.66 -17.27
C LYS A 435 -7.98 37.98 -16.10
N GLU A 436 -6.98 37.13 -15.85
CA GLU A 436 -5.88 37.44 -14.92
C GLU A 436 -5.05 38.66 -15.36
N SER A 437 -5.10 39.03 -16.64
CA SER A 437 -4.43 40.23 -17.16
C SER A 437 -5.10 41.55 -16.76
N THR A 438 -6.38 41.56 -16.37
CA THR A 438 -7.11 42.80 -16.03
C THR A 438 -7.21 43.07 -14.53
N GLN A 439 -7.04 42.05 -13.67
CA GLN A 439 -7.11 42.22 -12.22
C GLN A 439 -5.78 42.62 -11.56
N LYS A 440 -4.63 42.27 -12.16
CA LYS A 440 -3.32 42.78 -11.71
C LYS A 440 -3.26 44.32 -11.82
N GLN A 441 -3.81 44.88 -12.89
CA GLN A 441 -3.97 46.34 -13.07
C GLN A 441 -4.97 46.99 -12.09
N ARG A 442 -6.00 46.27 -11.61
CA ARG A 442 -6.90 46.78 -10.56
C ARG A 442 -6.28 46.71 -9.16
N ARG A 443 -5.46 45.71 -8.87
CA ARG A 443 -4.68 45.65 -7.61
C ARG A 443 -3.73 46.83 -7.51
N ASP A 444 -3.04 47.19 -8.59
CA ASP A 444 -2.04 48.28 -8.58
C ASP A 444 -2.65 49.69 -8.46
N HIS A 445 -3.92 49.90 -8.82
CA HIS A 445 -4.57 51.21 -8.71
C HIS A 445 -5.29 51.49 -7.38
N LEU A 446 -5.36 50.50 -6.48
CA LEU A 446 -5.96 50.61 -5.14
C LEU A 446 -4.90 50.48 -4.01
N MET A 447 -3.63 50.66 -4.35
CA MET A 447 -2.46 50.61 -3.45
C MET A 447 -2.16 51.97 -2.80
N ASN A 448 -3.13 52.52 -2.07
CA ASN A 448 -2.87 53.56 -1.08
C ASN A 448 -3.16 53.00 0.32
N ASN A 449 -2.09 52.66 1.05
CA ASN A 449 -1.99 52.37 2.48
C ASN A 449 -3.31 52.19 3.25
N CYS A 450 -3.84 50.97 3.30
CA CYS A 450 -4.86 50.59 4.28
C CYS A 450 -4.17 50.01 5.52
N ILE A 451 -4.14 50.80 6.60
CA ILE A 451 -3.66 50.40 7.92
C ILE A 451 -4.69 49.45 8.53
N VAL A 452 -4.24 48.36 9.16
CA VAL A 452 -5.12 47.45 9.93
C VAL A 452 -5.86 48.26 11.00
N ASP A 453 -7.19 48.11 11.09
CA ASP A 453 -8.01 48.79 12.09
C ASP A 453 -7.49 48.48 13.51
N GLU A 454 -7.35 49.52 14.36
CA GLU A 454 -6.79 49.42 15.70
C GLU A 454 -7.51 48.36 16.56
N LYS A 455 -8.79 48.09 16.28
CA LYS A 455 -9.57 47.05 16.95
C LYS A 455 -8.95 45.65 16.86
N PHE A 456 -8.15 45.39 15.82
CA PHE A 456 -7.49 44.09 15.61
C PHE A 456 -6.07 44.00 16.18
N PHE A 457 -5.46 45.12 16.61
CA PHE A 457 -4.10 45.11 17.16
C PHE A 457 -3.93 44.19 18.39
N PRO A 458 -4.89 44.10 19.33
CA PRO A 458 -4.80 43.14 20.43
C PRO A 458 -4.73 41.70 19.91
N LEU A 459 -5.61 41.32 18.97
CA LEU A 459 -5.64 39.99 18.38
C LEU A 459 -4.32 39.65 17.67
N MET A 460 -3.80 40.58 16.85
CA MET A 460 -2.55 40.37 16.12
C MET A 460 -1.35 40.22 17.06
N ARG A 461 -1.34 40.96 18.18
CA ARG A 461 -0.33 40.83 19.22
C ARG A 461 -0.42 39.49 19.95
N ASP A 462 -1.64 39.07 20.28
CA ASP A 462 -1.88 37.81 20.99
C ASP A 462 -1.48 36.61 20.13
N ILE A 463 -1.74 36.65 18.82
CA ILE A 463 -1.31 35.63 17.84
C ILE A 463 0.19 35.75 17.50
N GLY A 464 0.80 36.93 17.70
CA GLY A 464 2.20 37.18 17.38
C GLY A 464 2.48 37.36 15.89
N VAL A 465 1.54 37.89 15.11
CA VAL A 465 1.66 38.09 13.66
C VAL A 465 1.46 39.55 13.25
N SER A 466 2.04 39.94 12.12
CA SER A 466 1.85 41.26 11.51
C SER A 466 1.38 41.10 10.06
N LEU A 467 0.20 41.66 9.76
CA LEU A 467 -0.41 41.57 8.43
C LEU A 467 0.04 42.73 7.53
N LYS A 468 0.12 42.46 6.22
CA LYS A 468 0.48 43.47 5.21
C LYS A 468 -0.72 44.28 4.75
N ASP A 469 -1.91 43.67 4.67
CA ASP A 469 -3.16 44.31 4.27
C ASP A 469 -4.28 44.05 5.29
N GLY A 470 -4.83 45.13 5.88
CA GLY A 470 -5.94 45.04 6.84
C GLY A 470 -7.29 44.70 6.21
N ARG A 471 -7.45 44.87 4.90
CA ARG A 471 -8.74 44.68 4.20
C ARG A 471 -9.19 43.23 4.23
N THR A 472 -8.25 42.28 4.15
CA THR A 472 -8.55 40.84 4.22
C THR A 472 -9.12 40.47 5.60
N LEU A 473 -8.64 41.14 6.65
CA LEU A 473 -9.15 40.99 8.00
C LEU A 473 -10.54 41.65 8.15
N ASP A 474 -10.74 42.85 7.62
CA ASP A 474 -12.07 43.48 7.63
C ASP A 474 -13.12 42.61 6.92
N MET A 475 -12.76 41.96 5.81
CA MET A 475 -13.65 41.01 5.11
C MET A 475 -14.02 39.80 5.98
N ALA A 476 -13.11 39.30 6.81
CA ALA A 476 -13.38 38.18 7.72
C ALA A 476 -14.24 38.56 8.94
N PHE A 477 -14.37 39.85 9.24
CA PHE A 477 -15.07 40.34 10.45
C PHE A 477 -16.21 41.34 10.15
N THR A 478 -16.70 41.41 8.91
CA THR A 478 -17.81 42.30 8.51
C THR A 478 -19.05 41.56 8.00
N GLY A 479 -20.11 41.52 8.83
CA GLY A 479 -21.43 40.99 8.50
C GLY A 479 -22.20 41.85 7.48
N GLY A 480 -23.01 41.20 6.64
CA GLY A 480 -23.77 41.86 5.56
C GLY A 480 -22.98 42.04 4.24
N THR A 481 -21.73 41.56 4.20
CA THR A 481 -20.99 41.26 2.96
C THR A 481 -20.97 39.75 2.72
N GLU A 482 -22.15 39.12 2.65
CA GLU A 482 -22.33 37.65 2.56
C GLU A 482 -21.35 37.00 1.56
N HIS A 483 -21.10 37.67 0.42
CA HIS A 483 -20.13 37.20 -0.57
C HIS A 483 -18.66 37.11 -0.13
N ASN A 484 -18.14 37.86 0.85
CA ASN A 484 -16.70 37.85 1.14
C ASN A 484 -16.35 36.99 2.36
N TYR A 485 -17.14 37.11 3.42
CA TYR A 485 -16.94 36.34 4.64
C TYR A 485 -17.18 34.85 4.44
N GLU A 486 -18.29 34.47 3.80
CA GLU A 486 -18.65 33.05 3.57
C GLU A 486 -17.64 32.36 2.62
N ARG A 487 -17.02 33.12 1.70
CA ARG A 487 -15.94 32.60 0.85
C ARG A 487 -14.65 32.36 1.64
N LEU A 488 -14.34 33.22 2.62
CA LEU A 488 -13.20 33.02 3.52
C LEU A 488 -13.44 31.84 4.47
N GLU A 489 -14.65 31.71 5.03
CA GLU A 489 -15.08 30.54 5.80
C GLU A 489 -14.86 29.25 4.99
N PHE A 490 -15.39 29.21 3.76
CA PHE A 490 -15.23 28.07 2.85
C PHE A 490 -13.77 27.66 2.63
N LEU A 491 -12.89 28.65 2.39
CA LEU A 491 -11.46 28.37 2.22
C LEU A 491 -10.83 27.91 3.54
N GLY A 492 -11.21 28.56 4.65
CA GLY A 492 -10.74 28.31 6.01
C GLY A 492 -11.02 26.89 6.50
N ASP A 493 -12.25 26.40 6.33
CA ASP A 493 -12.66 25.02 6.64
C ASP A 493 -11.74 24.01 5.94
N SER A 494 -11.46 24.24 4.65
CA SER A 494 -10.60 23.33 3.88
C SER A 494 -9.14 23.35 4.35
N ILE A 495 -8.59 24.51 4.70
CA ILE A 495 -7.23 24.67 5.24
C ILE A 495 -7.12 23.98 6.61
N LEU A 496 -8.10 24.23 7.49
CA LEU A 496 -8.20 23.62 8.81
C LEU A 496 -8.21 22.10 8.70
N GLY A 497 -9.11 21.56 7.85
CA GLY A 497 -9.24 20.13 7.62
C GLY A 497 -7.95 19.47 7.15
N MET A 498 -7.21 20.10 6.23
CA MET A 498 -5.91 19.60 5.76
C MET A 498 -4.88 19.54 6.89
N PHE A 499 -4.65 20.66 7.60
CA PHE A 499 -3.60 20.71 8.63
C PHE A 499 -3.89 19.83 9.84
N VAL A 500 -5.17 19.73 10.26
CA VAL A 500 -5.58 18.80 11.32
C VAL A 500 -5.31 17.36 10.89
N SER A 501 -5.59 17.01 9.63
CA SER A 501 -5.38 15.63 9.14
C SER A 501 -3.89 15.26 9.07
N ILE A 502 -3.04 16.19 8.61
CA ILE A 502 -1.58 16.03 8.64
C ILE A 502 -1.11 15.84 10.09
N TYR A 503 -1.57 16.69 11.02
CA TYR A 503 -1.21 16.59 12.43
C TYR A 503 -1.57 15.23 13.04
N LEU A 504 -2.80 14.76 12.82
CA LEU A 504 -3.26 13.49 13.36
C LEU A 504 -2.50 12.31 12.77
N TYR A 505 -2.18 12.35 11.47
CA TYR A 505 -1.35 11.34 10.82
C TYR A 505 0.05 11.26 11.43
N GLU A 506 0.69 12.41 11.69
CA GLU A 506 2.03 12.49 12.28
C GLU A 506 2.03 12.10 13.76
N LYS A 507 1.06 12.58 14.54
CA LYS A 507 0.98 12.35 15.99
C LYS A 507 0.60 10.92 16.36
N PHE A 508 -0.27 10.29 15.57
CA PHE A 508 -0.79 8.95 15.86
C PHE A 508 -0.38 7.95 14.76
N PRO A 509 0.91 7.56 14.68
CA PRO A 509 1.44 6.69 13.63
C PRO A 509 0.83 5.27 13.62
N LYS A 510 0.23 4.84 14.73
CA LYS A 510 -0.39 3.50 14.90
C LYS A 510 -1.92 3.52 14.81
N ALA A 511 -2.55 4.69 14.74
CA ALA A 511 -4.00 4.78 14.66
C ALA A 511 -4.49 4.45 13.25
N SER A 512 -5.57 3.66 13.16
CA SER A 512 -6.28 3.42 11.90
C SER A 512 -7.09 4.65 11.48
N GLU A 513 -7.60 4.64 10.25
CA GLU A 513 -8.39 5.75 9.67
C GLU A 513 -9.59 6.13 10.54
N GLY A 514 -10.40 5.17 11.01
CA GLY A 514 -11.60 5.46 11.81
C GLY A 514 -11.38 6.38 13.02
N PRO A 515 -10.46 6.04 13.96
CA PRO A 515 -10.09 6.92 15.07
C PRO A 515 -9.55 8.29 14.63
N LEU A 516 -8.79 8.37 13.53
CA LEU A 516 -8.27 9.62 13.00
C LEU A 516 -9.42 10.51 12.49
N THR A 517 -10.36 9.93 11.73
CA THR A 517 -11.57 10.58 11.22
C THR A 517 -12.46 11.09 12.36
N GLN A 518 -12.67 10.28 13.40
CA GLN A 518 -13.43 10.69 14.58
C GLN A 518 -12.77 11.86 15.32
N THR A 519 -11.45 11.79 15.52
CA THR A 519 -10.71 12.86 16.19
C THR A 519 -10.72 14.15 15.38
N LYS A 520 -10.54 14.06 14.06
CA LYS A 520 -10.66 15.19 13.14
C LYS A 520 -12.04 15.83 13.26
N ALA A 521 -13.12 15.04 13.20
CA ALA A 521 -14.50 15.54 13.28
C ALA A 521 -14.76 16.32 14.59
N ASN A 522 -14.14 15.90 15.70
CA ASN A 522 -14.23 16.62 16.98
C ASN A 522 -13.45 17.94 16.94
N LEU A 523 -12.21 17.93 16.43
CA LEU A 523 -11.35 19.11 16.34
C LEU A 523 -11.90 20.21 15.41
N VAL A 524 -12.55 19.82 14.31
CA VAL A 524 -13.14 20.75 13.33
C VAL A 524 -14.63 21.01 13.56
N SER A 525 -15.18 20.56 14.69
CA SER A 525 -16.61 20.77 14.99
C SER A 525 -16.92 22.23 15.30
N ASN A 526 -18.12 22.70 14.92
CA ASN A 526 -18.60 24.04 15.25
C ASN A 526 -18.51 24.35 16.76
N TYR A 527 -18.74 23.34 17.60
CA TYR A 527 -18.61 23.46 19.04
C TYR A 527 -17.18 23.83 19.44
N ASN A 528 -16.20 23.07 18.97
CA ASN A 528 -14.79 23.32 19.28
C ASN A 528 -14.31 24.65 18.70
N LEU A 529 -14.62 24.93 17.43
CA LEU A 529 -14.22 26.17 16.77
C LEU A 529 -14.87 27.40 17.43
N SER A 530 -16.12 27.30 17.86
CA SER A 530 -16.78 28.37 18.63
C SER A 530 -16.10 28.57 19.99
N PHE A 531 -15.67 27.49 20.64
CA PHE A 531 -14.93 27.56 21.89
C PHE A 531 -13.57 28.27 21.69
N CYS A 532 -12.76 27.81 20.74
CA CYS A 532 -11.48 28.44 20.38
C CYS A 532 -11.66 29.94 20.05
N SER A 533 -12.67 30.27 19.25
CA SER A 533 -13.00 31.64 18.87
C SER A 533 -13.35 32.54 20.05
N LYS A 534 -14.13 32.04 21.04
CA LYS A 534 -14.48 32.80 22.24
C LYS A 534 -13.28 33.04 23.16
N ASN A 535 -12.38 32.06 23.24
CA ASN A 535 -11.15 32.22 24.03
C ASN A 535 -10.22 33.27 23.42
N LEU A 536 -10.21 33.39 22.09
CA LEU A 536 -9.56 34.48 21.35
C LEU A 536 -10.38 35.78 21.30
N LYS A 537 -11.57 35.82 21.91
CA LYS A 537 -12.50 36.95 21.91
C LYS A 537 -12.89 37.44 20.50
N LEU A 538 -12.84 36.56 19.50
CA LEU A 538 -13.18 36.89 18.10
C LEU A 538 -14.66 37.27 17.95
N ASP A 539 -15.51 36.74 18.81
CA ASP A 539 -16.95 37.04 18.88
C ASP A 539 -17.24 38.50 19.23
N GLN A 540 -16.25 39.22 19.76
CA GLN A 540 -16.35 40.65 20.10
C GLN A 540 -15.91 41.56 18.94
N LEU A 541 -15.35 40.99 17.88
CA LEU A 541 -14.77 41.74 16.75
C LEU A 541 -15.67 41.76 15.52
N LEU A 542 -16.68 40.89 15.44
CA LEU A 542 -17.60 40.84 14.30
C LEU A 542 -18.52 42.07 14.29
N SER A 543 -18.47 42.85 13.21
CA SER A 543 -19.25 44.09 13.04
C SER A 543 -20.11 44.06 11.78
N THR A 544 -21.19 44.84 11.74
CA THR A 544 -21.95 45.13 10.51
C THR A 544 -21.17 46.11 9.61
N LYS A 545 -21.59 46.28 8.35
CA LYS A 545 -21.04 47.30 7.43
C LYS A 545 -20.96 48.71 8.02
N ASP A 546 -21.88 49.06 8.91
CA ASP A 546 -21.94 50.36 9.57
C ASP A 546 -21.07 50.43 10.84
N GLY A 547 -20.22 49.43 11.08
CA GLY A 547 -19.29 49.36 12.22
C GLY A 547 -19.92 48.92 13.54
N THR A 548 -21.21 48.57 13.56
CA THR A 548 -21.88 48.14 14.81
C THR A 548 -21.51 46.69 15.11
N VAL A 549 -20.90 46.44 16.26
CA VAL A 549 -20.54 45.09 16.75
C VAL A 549 -21.79 44.25 16.96
N ILE A 550 -21.80 43.05 16.39
CA ILE A 550 -22.90 42.09 16.48
C ILE A 550 -22.74 41.29 17.78
N ARG A 551 -23.75 41.33 18.66
CA ARG A 551 -23.76 40.57 19.92
C ARG A 551 -24.69 39.36 19.83
N GLY A 552 -24.40 38.34 20.66
CA GLY A 552 -25.24 37.14 20.73
C GLY A 552 -25.08 36.21 19.53
N LEU A 553 -23.85 36.07 19.04
CA LEU A 553 -23.55 35.20 17.89
C LEU A 553 -23.90 33.74 18.19
N SER A 554 -24.43 33.06 17.16
CA SER A 554 -24.65 31.63 17.22
C SER A 554 -23.33 30.87 17.29
N GLU A 555 -23.36 29.63 17.79
CA GLU A 555 -22.20 28.73 17.78
C GLU A 555 -21.61 28.58 16.37
N LYS A 556 -22.49 28.39 15.37
CA LYS A 556 -22.11 28.30 13.97
C LYS A 556 -21.39 29.56 13.49
N THR A 557 -22.00 30.73 13.65
CA THR A 557 -21.38 32.00 13.21
C THR A 557 -20.02 32.22 13.87
N THR A 558 -19.90 31.88 15.15
CA THR A 558 -18.64 32.01 15.89
C THR A 558 -17.56 31.06 15.34
N ALA A 559 -17.91 29.83 15.00
CA ALA A 559 -17.01 28.89 14.33
C ALA A 559 -16.55 29.40 12.96
N ASN A 560 -17.49 29.88 12.15
CA ASN A 560 -17.22 30.41 10.81
C ASN A 560 -16.24 31.61 10.85
N VAL A 561 -16.25 32.43 11.93
CA VAL A 561 -15.30 33.54 12.12
C VAL A 561 -13.89 33.01 12.32
N PHE A 562 -13.74 31.93 13.09
CA PHE A 562 -12.46 31.28 13.30
C PHE A 562 -11.87 30.74 12.00
N GLU A 563 -12.70 30.07 11.18
CA GLU A 563 -12.29 29.57 9.86
C GLU A 563 -11.93 30.70 8.91
N SER A 564 -12.71 31.76 8.88
CA SER A 564 -12.42 32.95 8.07
C SER A 564 -11.06 33.55 8.44
N LEU A 565 -10.73 33.64 9.74
CA LEU A 565 -9.41 34.10 10.20
C LEU A 565 -8.28 33.17 9.72
N ILE A 566 -8.48 31.85 9.74
CA ILE A 566 -7.50 30.89 9.19
C ILE A 566 -7.23 31.19 7.71
N ALA A 567 -8.27 31.45 6.91
CA ALA A 567 -8.11 31.82 5.51
C ALA A 567 -7.33 33.13 5.34
N VAL A 568 -7.60 34.15 6.16
CA VAL A 568 -6.82 35.40 6.15
C VAL A 568 -5.34 35.15 6.41
N LEU A 569 -5.02 34.40 7.47
CA LEU A 569 -3.63 34.08 7.82
C LEU A 569 -2.93 33.32 6.70
N TYR A 570 -3.61 32.35 6.09
CA TYR A 570 -3.08 31.60 4.96
C TYR A 570 -2.82 32.48 3.73
N LEU A 571 -3.76 33.35 3.37
CA LEU A 571 -3.64 34.22 2.19
C LEU A 571 -2.58 35.31 2.35
N GLU A 572 -2.44 35.87 3.55
CA GLU A 572 -1.51 36.97 3.84
C GLU A 572 -0.09 36.50 4.21
N LEU A 573 0.01 35.39 4.96
CA LEU A 573 1.27 34.93 5.59
C LEU A 573 1.73 33.54 5.12
N GLY A 574 0.87 32.79 4.44
CA GLY A 574 1.19 31.47 3.88
C GLY A 574 0.89 30.28 4.80
N ALA A 575 1.23 29.10 4.30
CA ALA A 575 0.91 27.80 4.90
C ALA A 575 1.46 27.63 6.34
N ASP A 576 2.70 28.04 6.59
CA ASP A 576 3.37 27.83 7.89
C ASP A 576 2.74 28.65 9.02
N ALA A 577 2.29 29.88 8.71
CA ALA A 577 1.60 30.73 9.66
C ALA A 577 0.22 30.17 10.02
N ALA A 578 -0.54 29.72 9.02
CA ALA A 578 -1.83 29.08 9.23
C ALA A 578 -1.69 27.77 10.04
N LYS A 579 -0.70 26.93 9.70
CA LYS A 579 -0.38 25.70 10.45
C LYS A 579 -0.08 26.02 11.92
N SER A 580 0.81 26.97 12.18
CA SER A 580 1.18 27.36 13.55
C SER A 580 -0.02 27.84 14.36
N PHE A 581 -0.87 28.68 13.76
CA PHE A 581 -2.10 29.16 14.39
C PHE A 581 -3.06 28.02 14.73
N ILE A 582 -3.33 27.11 13.78
CA ILE A 582 -4.23 25.96 13.98
C ILE A 582 -3.71 25.06 15.08
N LEU A 583 -2.43 24.68 15.04
CA LEU A 583 -1.87 23.76 16.04
C LEU A 583 -1.92 24.36 17.45
N HIS A 584 -1.67 25.66 17.60
CA HIS A 584 -1.70 26.30 18.91
C HIS A 584 -3.12 26.54 19.43
N TYR A 585 -3.99 27.19 18.64
CA TYR A 585 -5.29 27.67 19.12
C TYR A 585 -6.46 26.71 18.89
N ASN A 586 -6.34 25.77 17.95
CA ASN A 586 -7.32 24.69 17.79
C ASN A 586 -6.85 23.44 18.53
N VAL A 587 -5.68 22.91 18.19
CA VAL A 587 -5.28 21.58 18.67
C VAL A 587 -4.81 21.59 20.13
N SER A 588 -3.77 22.34 20.49
CA SER A 588 -3.27 22.38 21.88
C SER A 588 -4.35 22.85 22.85
N PHE A 589 -5.12 23.87 22.46
CA PHE A 589 -6.23 24.36 23.27
C PHE A 589 -7.34 23.30 23.47
N SER A 590 -7.58 22.44 22.48
CA SER A 590 -8.51 21.32 22.60
C SER A 590 -7.99 20.22 23.51
N GLU A 591 -6.71 19.89 23.42
CA GLU A 591 -6.09 18.84 24.23
C GLU A 591 -6.06 19.22 25.71
N GLU A 592 -5.73 20.46 26.03
CA GLU A 592 -5.76 20.99 27.39
C GLU A 592 -7.18 21.03 27.98
N ASN A 593 -8.20 21.12 27.11
CA ASN A 593 -9.62 21.21 27.49
C ASN A 593 -10.41 19.94 27.12
N LEU A 594 -9.76 18.77 27.02
CA LEU A 594 -10.38 17.49 26.68
C LEU A 594 -11.64 17.17 27.50
N HIS A 595 -11.66 17.55 28.79
CA HIS A 595 -12.82 17.39 29.67
C HIS A 595 -14.06 18.19 29.24
N GLN A 596 -13.89 19.29 28.49
CA GLN A 596 -14.96 20.13 27.96
C GLN A 596 -15.36 19.77 26.52
N LEU A 597 -14.47 19.07 25.78
CA LEU A 597 -14.68 18.57 24.43
C LEU A 597 -15.35 17.20 24.36
N GLN A 598 -15.62 16.59 25.51
CA GLN A 598 -16.39 15.36 25.68
C GLN A 598 -17.80 15.51 25.08
N THR A 599 -17.88 15.31 23.75
CA THR A 599 -19.10 15.36 22.93
C THR A 599 -19.40 14.00 22.30
N ASP A 600 -18.49 13.03 22.44
CA ASP A 600 -18.58 11.73 21.76
C ASP A 600 -19.04 10.58 22.67
N TRP A 601 -19.73 10.92 23.75
CA TRP A 601 -20.29 9.95 24.68
C TRP A 601 -21.22 8.94 24.00
N LYS A 602 -21.95 9.39 22.97
CA LYS A 602 -22.85 8.52 22.20
C LYS A 602 -22.07 7.43 21.47
N SER A 603 -20.99 7.78 20.78
CA SER A 603 -20.13 6.82 20.06
C SER A 603 -19.37 5.93 21.05
N GLY A 604 -18.91 6.48 22.18
CA GLY A 604 -18.33 5.70 23.28
C GLY A 604 -19.29 4.63 23.83
N ILE A 605 -20.56 4.97 24.04
CA ILE A 605 -21.61 4.01 24.43
C ILE A 605 -21.82 2.93 23.35
N LEU A 606 -21.95 3.34 22.08
CA LEU A 606 -22.14 2.39 20.97
C LEU A 606 -20.96 1.41 20.84
N HIS A 607 -19.73 1.86 21.12
CA HIS A 607 -18.54 1.02 21.06
C HIS A 607 -18.43 0.08 22.26
N ILE A 608 -18.52 0.62 23.49
CA ILE A 608 -18.35 -0.14 24.74
C ILE A 608 -19.46 -1.20 24.90
N TYR A 609 -20.66 -0.90 24.44
CA TYR A 609 -21.82 -1.79 24.52
C TYR A 609 -22.21 -2.34 23.14
N SER A 610 -21.27 -2.45 22.20
CA SER A 610 -21.49 -2.93 20.82
C SER A 610 -22.12 -4.33 20.71
N HIS A 611 -21.99 -5.16 21.74
CA HIS A 611 -22.63 -6.48 21.83
C HIS A 611 -24.00 -6.47 22.54
N GLN A 612 -24.52 -5.30 22.90
CA GLN A 612 -25.80 -5.12 23.60
C GLN A 612 -26.75 -4.26 22.76
N ARG A 613 -28.06 -4.36 23.06
CA ARG A 613 -29.07 -3.58 22.34
C ARG A 613 -29.20 -2.20 22.96
N ILE A 614 -28.77 -1.17 22.23
CA ILE A 614 -28.79 0.24 22.66
C ILE A 614 -29.94 0.98 21.98
N GLU A 615 -30.78 1.66 22.75
CA GLU A 615 -31.91 2.45 22.23
C GLU A 615 -31.99 3.81 22.93
N TYR A 616 -32.17 4.88 22.15
CA TYR A 616 -32.50 6.21 22.66
C TYR A 616 -33.98 6.48 22.43
N LYS A 617 -34.72 6.87 23.48
CA LYS A 617 -36.17 7.16 23.38
C LYS A 617 -36.47 8.57 23.88
N VAL A 618 -37.20 9.34 23.08
CA VAL A 618 -37.72 10.64 23.50
C VAL A 618 -38.85 10.42 24.49
N LEU A 619 -38.63 10.75 25.75
CA LEU A 619 -39.56 10.57 26.86
C LEU A 619 -40.58 11.72 26.95
N GLY A 620 -40.23 12.92 26.45
CA GLY A 620 -41.12 14.08 26.50
C GLY A 620 -40.54 15.33 25.84
N ARG A 621 -41.37 16.38 25.75
CA ARG A 621 -40.97 17.71 25.26
C ARG A 621 -41.55 18.76 26.19
N GLU A 622 -40.70 19.65 26.70
CA GLU A 622 -41.08 20.72 27.62
C GLU A 622 -40.73 22.08 27.01
N ARG A 623 -41.65 23.05 27.10
CA ARG A 623 -41.39 24.44 26.69
C ARG A 623 -40.95 25.25 27.91
N MET A 624 -39.75 25.82 27.86
CA MET A 624 -39.27 26.79 28.85
C MET A 624 -38.77 28.04 28.14
N GLY A 625 -39.35 29.20 28.47
CA GLY A 625 -38.87 30.50 27.98
C GLY A 625 -38.95 30.73 26.46
N GLY A 626 -39.81 29.99 25.74
CA GLY A 626 -39.95 30.09 24.27
C GLY A 626 -39.24 28.97 23.50
N ASP A 627 -38.25 28.30 24.10
CA ASP A 627 -37.51 27.19 23.50
C ASP A 627 -38.07 25.82 23.90
N ILE A 628 -37.94 24.83 23.01
CA ILE A 628 -38.36 23.44 23.24
C ILE A 628 -37.17 22.64 23.73
N ASN A 629 -37.25 22.10 24.94
CA ASN A 629 -36.32 21.11 25.45
C ASN A 629 -36.88 19.70 25.23
N PHE A 630 -36.06 18.83 24.64
CA PHE A 630 -36.34 17.41 24.43
C PHE A 630 -35.80 16.60 25.61
N HIS A 631 -36.64 15.76 26.20
CA HIS A 631 -36.25 14.80 27.23
C HIS A 631 -36.01 13.43 26.58
N VAL A 632 -34.81 12.88 26.73
CA VAL A 632 -34.39 11.62 26.11
C VAL A 632 -33.82 10.67 27.14
N GLY A 633 -34.26 9.41 27.13
CA GLY A 633 -33.71 8.31 27.92
C GLY A 633 -32.85 7.37 27.08
N LEU A 634 -31.72 6.92 27.65
CA LEU A 634 -30.82 5.90 27.10
C LEU A 634 -31.15 4.54 27.74
N PHE A 635 -31.48 3.56 26.89
CA PHE A 635 -31.79 2.19 27.27
C PHE A 635 -30.72 1.23 26.75
N ILE A 636 -30.22 0.35 27.61
CA ILE A 636 -29.29 -0.74 27.25
C ILE A 636 -29.93 -2.06 27.67
N ASP A 637 -30.11 -2.97 26.72
CA ASP A 637 -30.86 -4.23 26.87
C ASP A 637 -32.26 -4.04 27.51
N GLY A 638 -32.93 -2.95 27.11
CA GLY A 638 -34.28 -2.61 27.55
C GLY A 638 -34.36 -1.95 28.94
N GLN A 639 -33.25 -1.78 29.66
CA GLN A 639 -33.21 -1.06 30.94
C GLN A 639 -32.78 0.38 30.76
N MET A 640 -33.50 1.33 31.36
CA MET A 640 -33.11 2.74 31.34
C MET A 640 -31.87 2.94 32.21
N LYS A 641 -30.80 3.49 31.62
CA LYS A 641 -29.52 3.72 32.29
C LYS A 641 -29.28 5.19 32.64
N ALA A 642 -29.81 6.11 31.84
CA ALA A 642 -29.76 7.55 32.10
C ALA A 642 -30.84 8.29 31.30
N GLU A 643 -31.12 9.54 31.68
CA GLU A 643 -32.00 10.44 30.95
C GLU A 643 -31.46 11.88 30.98
N ALA A 644 -31.68 12.65 29.93
CA ALA A 644 -31.23 14.04 29.87
C ALA A 644 -32.16 14.93 29.06
N LYS A 645 -32.13 16.23 29.38
CA LYS A 645 -32.93 17.27 28.70
C LYS A 645 -32.02 18.26 27.99
N ALA A 646 -32.32 18.58 26.73
CA ALA A 646 -31.58 19.60 25.97
C ALA A 646 -32.43 20.23 24.86
N THR A 647 -31.96 21.35 24.31
CA THR A 647 -32.62 22.10 23.23
C THR A 647 -32.68 21.36 21.89
N SER A 648 -31.97 20.23 21.76
CA SER A 648 -32.08 19.31 20.62
C SER A 648 -32.01 17.86 21.07
N ILE A 649 -32.64 16.95 20.31
CA ILE A 649 -32.61 15.51 20.56
C ILE A 649 -31.16 15.00 20.59
N ARG A 650 -30.33 15.40 19.63
CA ARG A 650 -28.92 14.99 19.54
C ARG A 650 -28.11 15.36 20.79
N ARG A 651 -28.34 16.57 21.32
CA ARG A 651 -27.66 17.03 22.55
C ARG A 651 -28.19 16.30 23.80
N ALA A 652 -29.48 16.00 23.86
CA ALA A 652 -30.07 15.23 24.95
C ALA A 652 -29.55 13.78 24.97
N GLU A 653 -29.44 13.13 23.80
CA GLU A 653 -28.82 11.80 23.65
C GLU A 653 -27.36 11.78 24.12
N MET A 654 -26.60 12.82 23.75
CA MET A 654 -25.20 12.97 24.13
C MET A 654 -25.04 13.10 25.66
N LEU A 655 -25.85 13.92 26.31
CA LEU A 655 -25.83 14.11 27.76
C LEU A 655 -26.24 12.83 28.52
N ALA A 656 -27.28 12.14 28.06
CA ALA A 656 -27.68 10.86 28.64
C ALA A 656 -26.55 9.81 28.50
N SER A 657 -25.82 9.82 27.38
CA SER A 657 -24.66 8.95 27.18
C SER A 657 -23.48 9.30 28.09
N SER A 658 -23.28 10.59 28.36
CA SER A 658 -22.24 11.08 29.28
C SER A 658 -22.45 10.57 30.70
N GLU A 659 -23.70 10.61 31.17
CA GLU A 659 -24.05 10.19 32.53
C GLU A 659 -23.76 8.70 32.77
N VAL A 660 -24.06 7.84 31.80
CA VAL A 660 -23.74 6.40 31.87
C VAL A 660 -22.22 6.18 31.89
N LEU A 661 -21.47 6.82 30.99
CA LEU A 661 -20.01 6.65 30.90
C LEU A 661 -19.26 7.24 32.10
N ASN A 662 -19.79 8.30 32.71
CA ASN A 662 -19.25 8.87 33.95
C ASN A 662 -19.49 7.98 35.17
N HIS A 663 -20.54 7.15 35.17
CA HIS A 663 -20.81 6.16 36.22
C HIS A 663 -19.94 4.90 36.05
N ASP A 664 -19.66 4.46 34.81
CA ASP A 664 -18.87 3.26 34.48
C ASP A 664 -17.37 3.54 34.25
N LYS A 665 -16.74 4.32 35.13
CA LYS A 665 -15.32 4.78 35.01
C LYS A 665 -14.28 3.67 34.81
N LYS A 666 -14.59 2.41 35.15
CA LYS A 666 -13.68 1.26 34.96
C LYS A 666 -13.53 0.80 33.49
N LYS A 667 -14.45 1.18 32.60
CA LYS A 667 -14.41 0.84 31.15
C LYS A 667 -13.92 2.00 30.27
N LEU A 668 -13.82 3.20 30.84
CA LEU A 668 -13.27 4.41 30.23
C LEU A 668 -11.80 4.31 29.73
N PRO A 669 -10.89 3.52 30.37
CA PRO A 669 -9.49 3.49 29.98
C PRO A 669 -9.21 2.98 28.56
N PHE A 670 -10.06 2.10 28.01
CA PHE A 670 -9.83 1.52 26.67
C PHE A 670 -10.17 2.50 25.54
N TYR A 671 -11.16 3.37 25.74
CA TYR A 671 -11.51 4.42 24.78
C TYR A 671 -10.53 5.61 24.87
N MET A 672 -10.02 5.90 26.07
CA MET A 672 -9.01 6.94 26.32
C MET A 672 -7.58 6.51 25.94
N SER A 673 -7.28 5.19 25.94
CA SER A 673 -5.95 4.68 25.51
C SER A 673 -5.70 4.79 24.01
N LEU A 674 -6.73 5.08 23.21
CA LEU A 674 -6.58 5.47 21.80
C LEU A 674 -6.09 6.91 21.64
N TYR A 675 -6.26 7.76 22.66
CA TYR A 675 -5.89 9.18 22.68
C TYR A 675 -4.60 9.46 23.47
N ASN A 676 -4.24 8.61 24.43
CA ASN A 676 -2.97 8.71 25.16
C ASN A 676 -1.88 7.93 24.41
N ALA A 677 -0.89 8.65 23.87
CA ALA A 677 0.41 8.05 23.59
C ALA A 677 0.94 7.40 24.89
N PRO A 678 1.70 6.30 24.83
CA PRO A 678 2.43 5.83 26.01
C PRO A 678 3.40 6.94 26.41
N GLU A 679 3.23 7.48 27.63
CA GLU A 679 4.31 8.15 28.35
C GLU A 679 5.43 7.14 28.60
N SER A 680 6.30 6.93 27.62
CA SER A 680 7.63 6.35 27.82
C SER A 680 8.49 6.43 26.55
N ALA A 681 9.17 7.56 26.38
CA ALA A 681 10.46 7.63 25.68
C ALA A 681 11.22 8.91 26.11
N ASN A 682 11.36 9.09 27.43
CA ASN A 682 12.51 9.79 27.98
C ASN A 682 13.30 8.73 28.75
N GLU A 683 14.21 8.08 28.04
CA GLU A 683 15.48 7.53 28.54
C GLU A 683 16.40 7.23 27.35
#